data_AF-A0AAU7CLW7-F1
#
_entry.id   AF-A0AAU7CLW7-F1
#
_cell.length_a   1.000
_cell.length_b   1.000
_cell.length_c   1.000
_cell.angle_alpha   90.00
_cell.angle_beta   90.00
_cell.angle_gamma   90.00
#
_symmetry.space_group_name_H-M   'P 1'
#
loop_
_entity.id
_entity.type
_entity.pdbx_description
1 polymer ?
#
loop_
_entity_poly.entity_id
_entity_poly.type
_entity_poly.pdbx_seq_one_letter_code
_entity_poly.pdbx_strand_id
1 'polypeptide(L)'
;MSWNALRRWTRNSLLAVVLLAVVGFLARDYLFFTFLYQGTRADWELSQVPNEYQRARSIFAEQSRRLGAAPRDVEQARERLSAREAELRGRCLTLAAENLGTKAELTAYYLVGNLWPKSREGEQARAKLLELAVTADMQHWGRMLATTPVGRVDGLRPLGAALVRRVKANPDDPSAACVLARACSLVAPDTDAGEATPEFAEVADLIAERYATSPDIVTFVERIAGLGGGGQSPPWSQPFEPHLRRILAANHDRFVRCGAKMALASLVQASGESRQPEAETLYQEFLAEFDGEHEYHAQGIEKVYRRSAELQLSTIRSHGLGKTAPEIVGVDLDDRPISLNDYHGKVVLVSFWATWCFPCMKMIPHEKEVAERFNRDRFAIVGVNSDTDLRAAREAVDRHGITWRSFRNGDEGPGQISQRWKVVGYPTLYLLDHEGVVRKRWIGNPPLDDLVASIERLLSRAAGGPSPKADPMMNRRSTSPPQAEYARIEVSEDAPTNRGFIGKVHRSPDGRESKYCIFIPRGYEGKSPTPTILFLHGSGYVGSDGRKQLTGALADAIKHHEDEFPFLTIFPQSQEGGWQAGSADGMRAMAILDAVSLDYAVDLGRVYLTGLSMGGEGVWSLAAAHPKRWAAIVPICGGGDPGVAQKIKDIPCWCFHGDADRMIHPEQSRAMIRALQGAGGRPLYHEYPGVDHNCWDRTYSMPDLYQWMLGQRRGESSHGD
;
A
#
# COMPACT_ATOMS: atom_id res chain seq x y z
N MET A 1 -57.85 -30.69 52.90
CA MET A 1 -56.38 -30.56 52.76
C MET A 1 -55.85 -29.71 53.91
N SER A 2 -54.82 -30.16 54.62
CA SER A 2 -54.23 -29.36 55.71
C SER A 2 -53.55 -28.11 55.15
N TRP A 3 -53.52 -27.03 55.94
CA TRP A 3 -52.86 -25.77 55.58
C TRP A 3 -51.40 -25.96 55.14
N ASN A 4 -50.72 -26.96 55.68
CA ASN A 4 -49.36 -27.34 55.31
C ASN A 4 -49.25 -27.99 53.93
N ALA A 5 -50.29 -28.69 53.46
CA ALA A 5 -50.33 -29.27 52.12
C ALA A 5 -50.57 -28.19 51.05
N LEU A 6 -51.43 -27.21 51.34
CA LEU A 6 -51.69 -26.10 50.42
C LEU A 6 -50.44 -25.20 50.25
N ARG A 7 -49.72 -24.91 51.35
CA ARG A 7 -48.44 -24.17 51.30
C ARG A 7 -47.33 -24.89 50.54
N ARG A 8 -47.26 -26.23 50.65
CA ARG A 8 -46.29 -27.04 49.89
C ARG A 8 -46.62 -27.05 48.40
N TRP A 9 -47.90 -27.17 48.06
CA TRP A 9 -48.34 -27.17 46.68
C TRP A 9 -48.11 -25.80 46.02
N THR A 10 -48.49 -24.69 46.67
CA THR A 10 -48.25 -23.34 46.12
C THR A 10 -46.77 -23.01 45.98
N ARG A 11 -45.91 -23.44 46.93
CA ARG A 11 -44.46 -23.22 46.82
C ARG A 11 -43.84 -24.02 45.68
N ASN A 12 -44.27 -25.27 45.47
CA ASN A 12 -43.75 -26.12 44.40
C ASN A 12 -44.24 -25.65 43.01
N SER A 13 -45.49 -25.19 42.90
CA SER A 13 -46.03 -24.62 41.67
C SER A 13 -45.35 -23.28 41.30
N LEU A 14 -45.06 -22.42 42.28
CA LEU A 14 -44.28 -21.19 42.04
C LEU A 14 -42.85 -21.52 41.59
N LEU A 15 -42.21 -22.51 42.21
CA LEU A 15 -40.87 -22.94 41.82
C LEU A 15 -40.85 -23.49 40.38
N ALA A 16 -41.87 -24.27 39.98
CA ALA A 16 -41.97 -24.79 38.62
C ALA A 16 -42.16 -23.69 37.57
N VAL A 17 -42.97 -22.67 37.86
CA VAL A 17 -43.18 -21.51 36.96
C VAL A 17 -41.89 -20.66 36.86
N VAL A 18 -41.20 -20.45 37.97
CA VAL A 18 -39.89 -19.74 37.97
C VAL A 18 -38.84 -20.55 37.21
N LEU A 19 -38.80 -21.88 37.37
CA LEU A 19 -37.87 -22.73 36.63
C LEU A 19 -38.12 -22.66 35.11
N LEU A 20 -39.39 -22.72 34.69
CA LEU A 20 -39.76 -22.62 33.27
C LEU A 20 -39.46 -21.24 32.69
N ALA A 21 -39.66 -20.16 33.46
CA ALA A 21 -39.29 -18.80 33.06
C ALA A 21 -37.77 -18.63 32.94
N VAL A 22 -36.99 -19.19 33.86
CA VAL A 22 -35.52 -19.18 33.82
C VAL A 22 -35.00 -20.02 32.66
N VAL A 23 -35.56 -21.19 32.40
CA VAL A 23 -35.19 -22.02 31.24
C VAL A 23 -35.54 -21.33 29.92
N GLY A 24 -36.70 -20.68 29.83
CA GLY A 24 -37.08 -19.89 28.66
C GLY A 24 -36.19 -18.66 28.43
N PHE A 25 -35.78 -17.98 29.50
CA PHE A 25 -34.85 -16.85 29.46
C PHE A 25 -33.43 -17.31 29.04
N LEU A 26 -32.93 -18.40 29.64
CA LEU A 26 -31.64 -18.99 29.28
C LEU A 26 -31.63 -19.56 27.87
N ALA A 27 -32.73 -20.14 27.38
CA ALA A 27 -32.83 -20.62 26.00
C ALA A 27 -32.83 -19.47 24.98
N ARG A 28 -33.50 -18.35 25.29
CA ARG A 28 -33.49 -17.13 24.48
C ARG A 28 -32.10 -16.49 24.44
N ASP A 29 -31.43 -16.36 25.58
CA ASP A 29 -30.07 -15.82 25.66
C ASP A 29 -29.05 -16.77 25.01
N TYR A 30 -29.22 -18.09 25.14
CA TYR A 30 -28.39 -19.07 24.44
C TYR A 30 -28.57 -19.02 22.93
N LEU A 31 -29.80 -18.91 22.42
CA LEU A 31 -30.05 -18.72 20.98
C LEU A 31 -29.48 -17.39 20.48
N PHE A 32 -29.60 -16.31 21.26
CA PHE A 32 -29.05 -14.99 20.93
C PHE A 32 -27.51 -14.98 20.94
N PHE A 33 -26.88 -15.62 21.91
CA PHE A 33 -25.43 -15.79 21.97
C PHE A 33 -24.91 -16.71 20.86
N THR A 34 -25.59 -17.81 20.55
CA THR A 34 -25.19 -18.70 19.45
C THR A 34 -25.27 -17.97 18.10
N PHE A 35 -26.30 -17.14 17.88
CA PHE A 35 -26.49 -16.39 16.62
C PHE A 35 -25.45 -15.26 16.45
N LEU A 36 -25.14 -14.52 17.52
CA LEU A 36 -24.05 -13.52 17.52
C LEU A 36 -22.67 -14.18 17.39
N TYR A 37 -22.43 -15.31 18.06
CA TYR A 37 -21.16 -16.03 18.03
C TYR A 37 -20.91 -16.72 16.68
N GLN A 38 -21.94 -17.29 16.04
CA GLN A 38 -21.82 -17.86 14.70
C GLN A 38 -21.62 -16.79 13.62
N GLY A 39 -22.36 -15.67 13.67
CA GLY A 39 -22.18 -14.56 12.74
C GLY A 39 -20.79 -13.91 12.83
N THR A 40 -20.27 -13.73 14.05
CA THR A 40 -18.91 -13.20 14.27
C THR A 40 -17.81 -14.20 13.88
N ARG A 41 -18.03 -15.50 14.08
CA ARG A 41 -17.11 -16.55 13.65
C ARG A 41 -17.04 -16.68 12.13
N ALA A 42 -18.17 -16.73 11.44
CA ALA A 42 -18.19 -16.82 9.98
C ALA A 42 -17.56 -15.58 9.34
N ASP A 43 -17.88 -14.38 9.85
CA ASP A 43 -17.24 -13.14 9.41
C ASP A 43 -15.72 -13.16 9.63
N TRP A 44 -15.26 -13.68 10.78
CA TRP A 44 -13.83 -13.83 11.06
C TRP A 44 -13.16 -14.84 10.12
N GLU A 45 -13.73 -16.03 9.91
CA GLU A 45 -13.17 -17.04 9.02
C GLU A 45 -13.08 -16.55 7.56
N LEU A 46 -14.11 -15.85 7.10
CA LEU A 46 -14.13 -15.24 5.76
C LEU A 46 -13.08 -14.12 5.63
N SER A 47 -12.82 -13.35 6.70
CA SER A 47 -11.78 -12.31 6.70
C SER A 47 -10.36 -12.85 6.48
N GLN A 48 -10.12 -14.14 6.78
CA GLN A 48 -8.81 -14.77 6.61
C GLN A 48 -8.57 -15.26 5.16
N VAL A 49 -9.62 -15.55 4.40
CA VAL A 49 -9.54 -16.18 3.07
C VAL A 49 -8.66 -15.41 2.08
N PRO A 50 -8.76 -14.07 1.94
CA PRO A 50 -7.92 -13.32 1.01
C PRO A 50 -6.41 -13.51 1.29
N ASN A 51 -6.03 -13.50 2.57
CA ASN A 51 -4.63 -13.65 2.98
C ASN A 51 -4.11 -15.07 2.67
N GLU A 52 -4.92 -16.10 2.94
CA GLU A 52 -4.61 -17.49 2.61
C GLU A 52 -4.48 -17.72 1.10
N TYR A 53 -5.38 -17.10 0.31
CA TYR A 53 -5.34 -17.14 -1.15
C TYR A 53 -4.04 -16.50 -1.70
N GLN A 54 -3.69 -15.29 -1.25
CA GLN A 54 -2.47 -14.62 -1.70
C GLN A 54 -1.21 -15.39 -1.30
N ARG A 55 -1.20 -15.98 -0.11
CA ARG A 55 -0.12 -16.85 0.36
C ARG A 55 0.08 -18.05 -0.55
N ALA A 56 -0.99 -18.77 -0.90
CA ALA A 56 -0.92 -19.94 -1.78
C ALA A 56 -0.31 -19.59 -3.15
N ARG A 57 -0.73 -18.46 -3.74
CA ARG A 57 -0.22 -17.99 -5.03
C ARG A 57 1.22 -17.51 -4.97
N SER A 58 1.62 -16.86 -3.88
CA SER A 58 3.01 -16.44 -3.65
C SER A 58 3.95 -17.64 -3.60
N ILE A 59 3.54 -18.71 -2.91
CA ILE A 59 4.29 -19.98 -2.85
C ILE A 59 4.47 -20.58 -4.26
N PHE A 60 3.39 -20.63 -5.06
CA PHE A 60 3.47 -21.11 -6.44
C PHE A 60 4.41 -20.24 -7.30
N ALA A 61 4.34 -18.91 -7.17
CA ALA A 61 5.18 -17.99 -7.92
C ALA A 61 6.67 -18.08 -7.55
N GLU A 62 6.98 -18.40 -6.30
CA GLU A 62 8.35 -18.69 -5.84
C GLU A 62 8.86 -20.00 -6.45
N GLN A 63 8.06 -21.07 -6.36
CA GLN A 63 8.40 -22.39 -6.91
C GLN A 63 8.59 -22.37 -8.44
N SER A 64 7.77 -21.58 -9.14
CA SER A 64 7.81 -21.47 -10.61
C SER A 64 8.96 -20.61 -11.16
N ARG A 65 9.53 -19.70 -10.34
CA ARG A 65 10.62 -18.79 -10.75
C ARG A 65 12.01 -19.28 -10.40
N ARG A 66 12.14 -20.46 -9.79
CA ARG A 66 13.43 -21.06 -9.44
C ARG A 66 14.18 -21.43 -10.72
N LEU A 67 15.34 -20.79 -10.95
CA LEU A 67 16.26 -21.14 -12.04
C LEU A 67 16.58 -22.64 -12.00
N GLY A 68 16.31 -23.35 -13.10
CA GLY A 68 16.50 -24.80 -13.21
C GLY A 68 15.34 -25.67 -12.72
N ALA A 69 14.17 -25.12 -12.42
CA ALA A 69 12.99 -25.92 -12.09
C ALA A 69 12.59 -26.84 -13.26
N ALA A 70 12.50 -28.15 -13.00
CA ALA A 70 12.06 -29.09 -14.03
C ALA A 70 10.57 -28.86 -14.33
N PRO A 71 10.12 -29.05 -15.59
CA PRO A 71 8.70 -28.88 -15.95
C PRO A 71 7.72 -29.65 -15.06
N ARG A 72 8.11 -30.86 -14.60
CA ARG A 72 7.33 -31.68 -13.68
C ARG A 72 7.14 -31.05 -12.30
N ASP A 73 8.12 -30.31 -11.80
CA ASP A 73 8.03 -29.66 -10.48
C ASP A 73 7.07 -28.47 -10.52
N VAL A 74 7.08 -27.73 -11.64
CA VAL A 74 6.13 -26.63 -11.88
C VAL A 74 4.71 -27.16 -12.03
N GLU A 75 4.54 -28.33 -12.65
CA GLU A 75 3.25 -29.00 -12.78
C GLU A 75 2.73 -29.47 -11.41
N GLN A 76 3.55 -30.11 -10.59
CA GLN A 76 3.18 -30.51 -9.23
C GLN A 76 2.86 -29.30 -8.33
N ALA A 77 3.61 -28.20 -8.45
CA ALA A 77 3.32 -26.95 -7.75
C ALA A 77 1.97 -26.35 -8.17
N ARG A 78 1.63 -26.45 -9.46
CA ARG A 78 0.33 -26.02 -10.00
C ARG A 78 -0.82 -26.86 -9.46
N GLU A 79 -0.65 -28.18 -9.35
CA GLU A 79 -1.64 -29.08 -8.74
C GLU A 79 -1.89 -28.74 -7.27
N ARG A 80 -0.84 -28.51 -6.49
CA ARG A 80 -0.97 -28.10 -5.07
C ARG A 80 -1.67 -26.76 -4.91
N LEU A 81 -1.34 -25.78 -5.75
CA LEU A 81 -2.05 -24.50 -5.77
C LEU A 81 -3.54 -24.73 -6.07
N SER A 82 -3.85 -25.53 -7.10
CA SER A 82 -5.23 -25.84 -7.49
C SER A 82 -6.02 -26.50 -6.36
N ALA A 83 -5.41 -27.47 -5.66
CA ALA A 83 -6.02 -28.13 -4.51
C ALA A 83 -6.30 -27.16 -3.35
N ARG A 84 -5.34 -26.29 -2.99
CA ARG A 84 -5.54 -25.29 -1.93
C ARG A 84 -6.60 -24.26 -2.31
N GLU A 85 -6.60 -23.81 -3.56
CA GLU A 85 -7.63 -22.91 -4.09
C GLU A 85 -9.02 -23.57 -4.06
N ALA A 86 -9.13 -24.88 -4.32
CA ALA A 86 -10.39 -25.62 -4.21
C ALA A 86 -10.88 -25.75 -2.76
N GLU A 87 -9.98 -26.01 -1.81
CA GLU A 87 -10.29 -26.07 -0.38
C GLU A 87 -10.86 -24.74 0.13
N LEU A 88 -10.19 -23.62 -0.19
CA LEU A 88 -10.63 -22.28 0.21
C LEU A 88 -11.99 -21.92 -0.40
N ARG A 89 -12.22 -22.25 -1.67
CA ARG A 89 -13.55 -22.09 -2.31
C ARG A 89 -14.61 -22.90 -1.58
N GLY A 90 -14.32 -24.18 -1.30
CA GLY A 90 -15.23 -25.07 -0.59
C GLY A 90 -15.61 -24.51 0.77
N ARG A 91 -14.63 -24.02 1.54
CA ARG A 91 -14.86 -23.38 2.85
C ARG A 91 -15.81 -22.19 2.76
N CYS A 92 -15.59 -21.29 1.80
CA CYS A 92 -16.50 -20.16 1.58
C CYS A 92 -17.92 -20.64 1.24
N LEU A 93 -18.08 -21.60 0.34
CA LEU A 93 -19.40 -22.09 -0.07
C LEU A 93 -20.14 -22.81 1.08
N THR A 94 -19.42 -23.55 1.93
CA THR A 94 -19.98 -24.13 3.15
C THR A 94 -20.48 -23.03 4.10
N LEU A 95 -19.65 -22.02 4.37
CA LEU A 95 -20.04 -20.89 5.21
C LEU A 95 -21.23 -20.11 4.63
N ALA A 96 -21.33 -19.99 3.31
CA ALA A 96 -22.49 -19.39 2.66
C ALA A 96 -23.76 -20.20 2.92
N ALA A 97 -23.71 -21.52 2.73
CA ALA A 97 -24.85 -22.41 2.92
C ALA A 97 -25.31 -22.48 4.39
N GLU A 98 -24.40 -22.32 5.34
CA GLU A 98 -24.69 -22.34 6.78
C GLU A 98 -25.24 -21.00 7.31
N ASN A 99 -25.08 -19.89 6.55
CA ASN A 99 -25.38 -18.53 7.04
C ASN A 99 -26.34 -17.77 6.11
N LEU A 100 -27.36 -18.44 5.57
CA LEU A 100 -28.34 -17.86 4.65
C LEU A 100 -29.04 -16.60 5.23
N GLY A 101 -29.20 -15.59 4.40
CA GLY A 101 -29.84 -14.32 4.74
C GLY A 101 -28.97 -13.38 5.57
N THR A 102 -27.67 -13.66 5.73
CA THR A 102 -26.75 -12.86 6.56
C THR A 102 -25.68 -12.15 5.72
N LYS A 103 -24.94 -11.24 6.38
CA LYS A 103 -23.73 -10.62 5.82
C LYS A 103 -22.67 -11.67 5.43
N ALA A 104 -22.54 -12.76 6.17
CA ALA A 104 -21.54 -13.80 5.91
C ALA A 104 -21.83 -14.55 4.61
N GLU A 105 -23.11 -14.79 4.26
CA GLU A 105 -23.48 -15.35 2.95
C GLU A 105 -23.01 -14.44 1.80
N LEU A 106 -23.31 -13.14 1.89
CA LEU A 106 -22.88 -12.17 0.88
C LEU A 106 -21.36 -12.14 0.75
N THR A 107 -20.66 -12.10 1.89
CA THR A 107 -19.19 -12.03 1.94
C THR A 107 -18.57 -13.30 1.33
N ALA A 108 -19.11 -14.47 1.63
CA ALA A 108 -18.62 -15.74 1.09
C ALA A 108 -18.76 -15.83 -0.43
N TYR A 109 -19.96 -15.54 -0.97
CA TYR A 109 -20.14 -15.54 -2.42
C TYR A 109 -19.31 -14.46 -3.11
N TYR A 110 -19.17 -13.28 -2.50
CA TYR A 110 -18.30 -12.23 -2.99
C TYR A 110 -16.85 -12.72 -3.12
N LEU A 111 -16.29 -13.31 -2.06
CA LEU A 111 -14.92 -13.83 -2.08
C LEU A 111 -14.73 -14.91 -3.15
N VAL A 112 -15.70 -15.83 -3.30
CA VAL A 112 -15.63 -16.88 -4.33
C VAL A 112 -15.66 -16.28 -5.73
N GLY A 113 -16.61 -15.38 -6.00
CA GLY A 113 -16.76 -14.72 -7.29
C GLY A 113 -15.59 -13.81 -7.67
N ASN A 114 -14.91 -13.25 -6.67
CA ASN A 114 -13.81 -12.29 -6.81
C ASN A 114 -12.43 -12.97 -6.97
N LEU A 115 -12.11 -13.94 -6.11
CA LEU A 115 -10.78 -14.57 -6.06
C LEU A 115 -10.60 -15.68 -7.11
N TRP A 116 -11.69 -16.33 -7.53
CA TRP A 116 -11.65 -17.39 -8.54
C TRP A 116 -12.59 -17.08 -9.71
N PRO A 117 -12.38 -15.96 -10.41
CA PRO A 117 -13.39 -15.47 -11.34
C PRO A 117 -13.63 -16.39 -12.54
N LYS A 118 -12.65 -17.24 -12.88
CA LYS A 118 -12.69 -18.17 -14.01
C LYS A 118 -13.15 -19.60 -13.64
N SER A 119 -13.45 -19.87 -12.37
CA SER A 119 -13.96 -21.19 -11.97
C SER A 119 -15.48 -21.26 -12.11
N ARG A 120 -16.01 -22.48 -12.28
CA ARG A 120 -17.46 -22.72 -12.33
C ARG A 120 -18.16 -22.19 -11.07
N GLU A 121 -17.56 -22.40 -9.89
CA GLU A 121 -18.08 -21.91 -8.62
C GLU A 121 -18.01 -20.38 -8.55
N GLY A 122 -16.96 -19.75 -9.09
CA GLY A 122 -16.86 -18.30 -9.21
C GLY A 122 -17.99 -17.70 -10.04
N GLU A 123 -18.30 -18.31 -11.19
CA GLU A 123 -19.45 -17.92 -12.02
C GLU A 123 -20.78 -18.09 -11.30
N GLN A 124 -20.99 -19.23 -10.64
CA GLN A 124 -22.19 -19.51 -9.85
C GLN A 124 -22.35 -18.55 -8.67
N ALA A 125 -21.27 -18.25 -7.96
CA ALA A 125 -21.28 -17.30 -6.85
C ALA A 125 -21.66 -15.90 -7.32
N ARG A 126 -21.16 -15.45 -8.48
CA ARG A 126 -21.57 -14.16 -9.07
C ARG A 126 -23.03 -14.15 -9.49
N ALA A 127 -23.53 -15.22 -10.10
CA ALA A 127 -24.95 -15.36 -10.42
C ALA A 127 -25.80 -15.29 -9.15
N LYS A 128 -25.36 -15.94 -8.06
CA LYS A 128 -26.05 -15.89 -6.77
C LYS A 128 -26.02 -14.51 -6.13
N LEU A 129 -24.90 -13.77 -6.22
CA LEU A 129 -24.84 -12.38 -5.76
C LEU A 129 -25.82 -11.48 -6.52
N LEU A 130 -26.06 -11.71 -7.82
CA LEU A 130 -27.04 -10.95 -8.59
C LEU A 130 -28.47 -11.22 -8.13
N GLU A 131 -28.79 -12.46 -7.76
CA GLU A 131 -30.07 -12.80 -7.13
C GLU A 131 -30.21 -12.10 -5.77
N LEU A 132 -29.18 -12.21 -4.93
CA LEU A 132 -29.14 -11.61 -3.59
C LEU A 132 -29.11 -10.07 -3.60
N ALA A 133 -28.64 -9.44 -4.68
CA ALA A 133 -28.73 -7.99 -4.86
C ALA A 133 -30.20 -7.51 -4.94
N VAL A 134 -31.12 -8.40 -5.33
CA VAL A 134 -32.56 -8.11 -5.39
C VAL A 134 -33.27 -8.49 -4.09
N THR A 135 -32.90 -9.62 -3.49
CA THR A 135 -33.68 -10.28 -2.43
C THR A 135 -33.13 -10.08 -1.02
N ALA A 136 -31.82 -9.87 -0.85
CA ALA A 136 -31.21 -9.74 0.48
C ALA A 136 -31.47 -8.36 1.11
N ASP A 137 -31.35 -8.32 2.44
CA ASP A 137 -31.47 -7.09 3.22
C ASP A 137 -30.38 -6.07 2.83
N MET A 138 -30.79 -4.83 2.54
CA MET A 138 -29.89 -3.73 2.18
C MET A 138 -28.89 -3.40 3.30
N GLN A 139 -29.24 -3.64 4.56
CA GLN A 139 -28.36 -3.45 5.70
C GLN A 139 -27.21 -4.47 5.70
N HIS A 140 -27.45 -5.71 5.25
CA HIS A 140 -26.39 -6.70 5.07
C HIS A 140 -25.43 -6.30 3.96
N TRP A 141 -25.94 -5.77 2.85
CA TRP A 141 -25.13 -5.20 1.77
C TRP A 141 -24.28 -4.03 2.27
N GLY A 142 -24.87 -3.08 3.00
CA GLY A 142 -24.15 -1.94 3.57
C GLY A 142 -23.01 -2.37 4.48
N ARG A 143 -23.27 -3.29 5.43
CA ARG A 143 -22.23 -3.84 6.33
C ARG A 143 -21.15 -4.62 5.59
N MET A 144 -21.54 -5.46 4.62
CA MET A 144 -20.60 -6.28 3.85
C MET A 144 -19.65 -5.41 3.03
N LEU A 145 -20.20 -4.41 2.32
CA LEU A 145 -19.41 -3.47 1.50
C LEU A 145 -18.56 -2.50 2.33
N ALA A 146 -18.95 -2.22 3.58
CA ALA A 146 -18.16 -1.41 4.51
C ALA A 146 -16.96 -2.16 5.11
N THR A 147 -17.03 -3.49 5.21
CA THR A 147 -16.03 -4.30 5.95
C THR A 147 -15.20 -5.22 5.05
N THR A 148 -15.66 -5.50 3.83
CA THR A 148 -14.94 -6.31 2.85
C THR A 148 -14.26 -5.38 1.85
N PRO A 149 -12.93 -5.46 1.67
CA PRO A 149 -12.24 -4.70 0.63
C PRO A 149 -12.83 -5.00 -0.74
N VAL A 150 -13.42 -3.98 -1.36
CA VAL A 150 -14.01 -4.10 -2.68
C VAL A 150 -12.94 -3.78 -3.72
N GLY A 151 -12.29 -4.83 -4.23
CA GLY A 151 -11.24 -4.72 -5.24
C GLY A 151 -11.81 -4.60 -6.66
N ARG A 152 -10.94 -4.20 -7.60
CA ARG A 152 -11.26 -4.17 -9.04
C ARG A 152 -11.32 -5.59 -9.60
N VAL A 153 -12.51 -6.08 -9.93
CA VAL A 153 -12.70 -7.32 -10.71
C VAL A 153 -13.81 -7.10 -11.73
N ASP A 154 -13.46 -7.14 -13.03
CA ASP A 154 -14.40 -6.92 -14.13
C ASP A 154 -15.64 -7.82 -14.07
N GLY A 155 -15.51 -9.01 -13.47
CA GLY A 155 -16.63 -9.93 -13.24
C GLY A 155 -17.71 -9.39 -12.30
N LEU A 156 -17.43 -8.39 -11.47
CA LEU A 156 -18.37 -7.88 -10.45
C LEU A 156 -19.07 -6.56 -10.83
N ARG A 157 -18.78 -5.98 -12.00
CA ARG A 157 -19.51 -4.80 -12.50
C ARG A 157 -21.03 -5.01 -12.57
N PRO A 158 -21.55 -6.17 -13.03
CA PRO A 158 -22.99 -6.43 -13.04
C PRO A 158 -23.64 -6.37 -11.65
N LEU A 159 -22.91 -6.76 -10.60
CA LEU A 159 -23.37 -6.67 -9.22
C LEU A 159 -23.52 -5.21 -8.79
N GLY A 160 -22.51 -4.38 -9.09
CA GLY A 160 -22.59 -2.93 -8.86
C GLY A 160 -23.83 -2.33 -9.52
N ALA A 161 -24.06 -2.60 -10.81
CA ALA A 161 -25.24 -2.13 -11.54
C ALA A 161 -26.57 -2.64 -10.93
N ALA A 162 -26.61 -3.87 -10.43
CA ALA A 162 -27.79 -4.41 -9.75
C ALA A 162 -28.09 -3.68 -8.44
N LEU A 163 -27.07 -3.38 -7.63
CA LEU A 163 -27.20 -2.64 -6.38
C LEU A 163 -27.63 -1.18 -6.63
N VAL A 164 -27.11 -0.54 -7.69
CA VAL A 164 -27.56 0.81 -8.11
C VAL A 164 -29.06 0.79 -8.45
N ARG A 165 -29.50 -0.18 -9.27
CA ARG A 165 -30.94 -0.34 -9.58
C ARG A 165 -31.78 -0.62 -8.33
N ARG A 166 -31.26 -1.41 -7.38
CA ARG A 166 -31.94 -1.70 -6.11
C ARG A 166 -32.16 -0.44 -5.28
N VAL A 167 -31.13 0.39 -5.13
CA VAL A 167 -31.22 1.69 -4.46
C VAL A 167 -32.21 2.62 -5.17
N LYS A 168 -32.18 2.67 -6.51
CA LYS A 168 -33.16 3.48 -7.27
C LYS A 168 -34.60 3.06 -7.05
N ALA A 169 -34.86 1.77 -6.92
CA ALA A 169 -36.20 1.25 -6.68
C ALA A 169 -36.67 1.49 -5.24
N ASN A 170 -35.76 1.62 -4.27
CA ASN A 170 -36.07 1.91 -2.88
C ASN A 170 -35.12 2.98 -2.29
N PRO A 171 -35.26 4.25 -2.71
CA PRO A 171 -34.30 5.31 -2.39
C PRO A 171 -34.49 5.91 -0.99
N ASP A 172 -35.49 5.44 -0.24
CA ASP A 172 -35.73 5.81 1.16
C ASP A 172 -35.19 4.77 2.15
N ASP A 173 -34.57 3.69 1.65
CA ASP A 173 -33.94 2.70 2.52
C ASP A 173 -32.83 3.35 3.37
N PRO A 174 -32.77 3.13 4.70
CA PRO A 174 -31.74 3.71 5.56
C PRO A 174 -30.31 3.36 5.14
N SER A 175 -30.10 2.25 4.42
CA SER A 175 -28.79 1.81 3.93
C SER A 175 -28.49 2.28 2.51
N ALA A 176 -29.42 2.99 1.84
CA ALA A 176 -29.32 3.37 0.44
C ALA A 176 -28.05 4.18 0.13
N ALA A 177 -27.76 5.22 0.92
CA ALA A 177 -26.58 6.07 0.73
C ALA A 177 -25.28 5.27 0.86
N CYS A 178 -25.15 4.46 1.91
CA CYS A 178 -23.98 3.62 2.16
C CYS A 178 -23.77 2.58 1.04
N VAL A 179 -24.82 1.85 0.66
CA VAL A 179 -24.74 0.85 -0.41
C VAL A 179 -24.37 1.49 -1.74
N LEU A 180 -24.98 2.63 -2.09
CA LEU A 180 -24.73 3.34 -3.33
C LEU A 180 -23.28 3.88 -3.39
N ALA A 181 -22.83 4.52 -2.32
CA ALA A 181 -21.48 5.08 -2.22
C ALA A 181 -20.39 4.01 -2.28
N ARG A 182 -20.66 2.79 -1.79
CA ARG A 182 -19.72 1.66 -1.87
C ARG A 182 -19.82 0.91 -3.21
N ALA A 183 -21.03 0.75 -3.75
CA ALA A 183 -21.25 0.15 -5.07
C ALA A 183 -20.58 0.97 -6.19
N CYS A 184 -20.36 2.28 -5.99
CA CYS A 184 -19.60 3.13 -6.90
C CYS A 184 -18.23 2.52 -7.27
N SER A 185 -17.57 1.81 -6.35
CA SER A 185 -16.26 1.18 -6.60
C SER A 185 -16.34 -0.01 -7.55
N LEU A 186 -17.49 -0.69 -7.62
CA LEU A 186 -17.74 -1.80 -8.54
C LEU A 186 -18.06 -1.32 -9.96
N VAL A 187 -18.58 -0.10 -10.10
CA VAL A 187 -18.96 0.48 -11.40
C VAL A 187 -17.99 1.55 -11.89
N ALA A 188 -17.09 2.05 -11.04
CA ALA A 188 -16.08 3.02 -11.43
C ALA A 188 -15.19 2.46 -12.55
N PRO A 189 -14.83 3.30 -13.55
CA PRO A 189 -13.92 2.89 -14.60
C PRO A 189 -12.50 2.71 -14.05
N ASP A 190 -11.59 2.26 -14.91
CA ASP A 190 -10.18 2.19 -14.57
C ASP A 190 -9.58 3.58 -14.35
N THR A 191 -8.56 3.68 -13.51
CA THR A 191 -7.94 4.98 -13.14
C THR A 191 -7.44 5.77 -14.36
N ASP A 192 -6.98 5.08 -15.39
CA ASP A 192 -6.46 5.60 -16.66
C ASP A 192 -7.54 5.72 -17.75
N ALA A 193 -8.78 5.36 -17.46
CA ALA A 193 -9.88 5.53 -18.42
C ALA A 193 -10.12 7.03 -18.68
N GLY A 194 -10.44 7.35 -19.94
CA GLY A 194 -10.80 8.71 -20.34
C GLY A 194 -12.22 9.13 -19.92
N GLU A 195 -13.11 8.16 -19.68
CA GLU A 195 -14.53 8.42 -19.43
C GLU A 195 -15.09 7.54 -18.30
N ALA A 196 -16.13 8.07 -17.64
CA ALA A 196 -16.87 7.36 -16.62
C ALA A 196 -17.83 6.33 -17.22
N THR A 197 -18.16 5.28 -16.47
CA THR A 197 -19.24 4.37 -16.88
C THR A 197 -20.60 5.05 -16.72
N PRO A 198 -21.61 4.69 -17.54
CA PRO A 198 -22.97 5.20 -17.36
C PRO A 198 -23.52 4.94 -15.95
N GLU A 199 -23.21 3.78 -15.36
CA GLU A 199 -23.64 3.43 -14.02
C GLU A 199 -22.95 4.29 -12.95
N PHE A 200 -21.68 4.68 -13.13
CA PHE A 200 -21.03 5.59 -12.20
C PHE A 200 -21.63 7.00 -12.30
N ALA A 201 -21.96 7.48 -13.50
CA ALA A 201 -22.63 8.75 -13.68
C ALA A 201 -24.00 8.77 -12.98
N GLU A 202 -24.77 7.69 -13.11
CA GLU A 202 -26.04 7.50 -12.42
C GLU A 202 -25.90 7.49 -10.88
N VAL A 203 -24.84 6.85 -10.36
CA VAL A 203 -24.49 6.91 -8.93
C VAL A 203 -24.22 8.35 -8.51
N ALA A 204 -23.44 9.09 -9.30
CA ALA A 204 -23.09 10.47 -8.99
C ALA A 204 -24.34 11.36 -8.92
N ASP A 205 -25.24 11.26 -9.91
CA ASP A 205 -26.49 12.00 -9.95
C ASP A 205 -27.35 11.72 -8.71
N LEU A 206 -27.58 10.45 -8.38
CA LEU A 206 -28.36 10.05 -7.20
C LEU A 206 -27.76 10.55 -5.89
N ILE A 207 -26.43 10.46 -5.74
CA ILE A 207 -25.74 10.94 -4.54
C ILE A 207 -25.91 12.45 -4.43
N ALA A 208 -25.64 13.21 -5.50
CA ALA A 208 -25.74 14.65 -5.46
C ALA A 208 -27.18 15.13 -5.24
N GLU A 209 -28.18 14.49 -5.84
CA GLU A 209 -29.57 14.93 -5.78
C GLU A 209 -30.28 14.54 -4.48
N ARG A 210 -29.98 13.36 -3.92
CA ARG A 210 -30.75 12.80 -2.80
C ARG A 210 -29.94 12.60 -1.53
N TYR A 211 -28.67 12.21 -1.65
CA TYR A 211 -27.86 11.78 -0.52
C TYR A 211 -26.73 12.77 -0.17
N ALA A 212 -26.75 13.97 -0.74
CA ALA A 212 -25.67 14.94 -0.60
C ALA A 212 -25.39 15.36 0.85
N THR A 213 -26.34 15.20 1.78
CA THR A 213 -26.16 15.50 3.21
C THR A 213 -25.71 14.30 4.05
N SER A 214 -25.68 13.09 3.49
CA SER A 214 -25.36 11.86 4.23
C SER A 214 -23.85 11.76 4.51
N PRO A 215 -23.44 11.32 5.71
CA PRO A 215 -22.03 11.03 6.01
C PRO A 215 -21.53 9.75 5.31
N ASP A 216 -22.44 8.86 4.87
CA ASP A 216 -22.08 7.56 4.31
C ASP A 216 -21.51 7.64 2.88
N ILE A 217 -21.51 8.83 2.27
CA ILE A 217 -21.06 9.04 0.88
C ILE A 217 -19.54 9.25 0.76
N VAL A 218 -18.79 9.13 1.86
CA VAL A 218 -17.34 9.37 1.90
C VAL A 218 -16.60 8.59 0.81
N THR A 219 -16.90 7.30 0.62
CA THR A 219 -16.22 6.46 -0.37
C THR A 219 -16.44 6.92 -1.82
N PHE A 220 -17.60 7.50 -2.12
CA PHE A 220 -17.86 8.07 -3.45
C PHE A 220 -16.95 9.27 -3.72
N VAL A 221 -16.85 10.17 -2.74
CA VAL A 221 -16.02 11.36 -2.84
C VAL A 221 -14.53 10.99 -2.91
N GLU A 222 -14.09 10.03 -2.09
CA GLU A 222 -12.74 9.48 -2.13
C GLU A 222 -12.39 8.85 -3.48
N ARG A 223 -13.38 8.21 -4.13
CA ARG A 223 -13.21 7.61 -5.44
C ARG A 223 -12.96 8.66 -6.52
N ILE A 224 -13.62 9.82 -6.44
CA ILE A 224 -13.38 10.97 -7.31
C ILE A 224 -12.07 11.68 -6.95
N ALA A 225 -11.69 11.74 -5.66
CA ALA A 225 -10.44 12.34 -5.20
C ALA A 225 -9.19 11.56 -5.65
N GLY A 226 -9.33 10.28 -6.01
CA GLY A 226 -8.21 9.44 -6.41
C GLY A 226 -7.34 8.97 -5.24
N LEU A 227 -7.96 8.56 -4.12
CA LEU A 227 -7.22 7.97 -3.00
C LEU A 227 -6.33 6.80 -3.46
N GLY A 228 -5.02 6.94 -3.24
CA GLY A 228 -3.97 6.01 -3.69
C GLY A 228 -3.09 6.52 -4.84
N GLY A 229 -3.43 7.65 -5.48
CA GLY A 229 -2.71 8.22 -6.63
C GLY A 229 -1.95 9.53 -6.36
N GLY A 230 -1.59 9.82 -5.11
CA GLY A 230 -0.89 11.08 -4.76
C GLY A 230 -1.80 12.33 -4.76
N GLY A 231 -3.10 12.14 -4.56
CA GLY A 231 -4.07 13.22 -4.40
C GLY A 231 -4.46 13.95 -5.69
N GLN A 232 -4.38 13.27 -6.83
CA GLN A 232 -4.96 13.75 -8.08
C GLN A 232 -6.16 12.91 -8.49
N SER A 233 -7.23 13.62 -8.85
CA SER A 233 -8.44 13.04 -9.42
C SER A 233 -8.16 12.39 -10.80
N PRO A 234 -8.72 11.20 -11.07
CA PRO A 234 -8.50 10.52 -12.34
C PRO A 234 -9.19 11.25 -13.51
N PRO A 235 -8.69 11.12 -14.76
CA PRO A 235 -9.19 11.88 -15.90
C PRO A 235 -10.70 11.76 -16.14
N TRP A 236 -11.25 10.54 -16.04
CA TRP A 236 -12.68 10.28 -16.21
C TRP A 236 -13.59 11.02 -15.22
N SER A 237 -13.04 11.55 -14.13
CA SER A 237 -13.82 12.18 -13.06
C SER A 237 -14.09 13.67 -13.27
N GLN A 238 -13.48 14.28 -14.29
CA GLN A 238 -13.66 15.69 -14.64
C GLN A 238 -15.13 16.15 -14.76
N PRO A 239 -16.05 15.35 -15.37
CA PRO A 239 -17.45 15.76 -15.50
C PRO A 239 -18.21 15.92 -14.17
N PHE A 240 -17.67 15.39 -13.05
CA PHE A 240 -18.36 15.38 -11.75
C PHE A 240 -18.02 16.58 -10.86
N GLU A 241 -17.34 17.60 -11.40
CA GLU A 241 -17.13 18.88 -10.70
C GLU A 241 -18.45 19.49 -10.15
N PRO A 242 -19.57 19.54 -10.91
CA PRO A 242 -20.84 20.08 -10.39
C PRO A 242 -21.40 19.28 -9.21
N HIS A 243 -21.25 17.96 -9.22
CA HIS A 243 -21.69 17.07 -8.14
C HIS A 243 -20.92 17.34 -6.85
N LEU A 244 -19.59 17.48 -6.93
CA LEU A 244 -18.76 17.82 -5.78
C LEU A 244 -19.14 19.17 -5.18
N ARG A 245 -19.42 20.18 -6.01
CA ARG A 245 -19.88 21.50 -5.53
C ARG A 245 -21.21 21.40 -4.79
N ARG A 246 -22.16 20.62 -5.33
CA ARG A 246 -23.46 20.39 -4.67
C ARG A 246 -23.30 19.64 -3.34
N ILE A 247 -22.45 18.62 -3.29
CA ILE A 247 -22.12 17.89 -2.05
C ILE A 247 -21.49 18.83 -1.04
N LEU A 248 -20.48 19.61 -1.42
CA LEU A 248 -19.78 20.54 -0.51
C LEU A 248 -20.71 21.64 0.05
N ALA A 249 -21.71 22.07 -0.74
CA ALA A 249 -22.70 23.05 -0.31
C ALA A 249 -23.74 22.49 0.67
N ALA A 250 -24.06 21.19 0.59
CA ALA A 250 -25.11 20.57 1.39
C ALA A 250 -24.59 19.77 2.60
N ASN A 251 -23.40 19.16 2.48
CA ASN A 251 -22.87 18.23 3.46
C ASN A 251 -22.14 18.94 4.60
N HIS A 252 -22.42 18.51 5.83
CA HIS A 252 -21.83 19.02 7.06
C HIS A 252 -20.87 18.00 7.70
N ASP A 253 -20.81 16.77 7.20
CA ASP A 253 -19.85 15.77 7.65
C ASP A 253 -18.43 16.17 7.24
N ARG A 254 -17.52 16.14 8.22
CA ARG A 254 -16.16 16.63 8.05
C ARG A 254 -15.35 15.82 7.03
N PHE A 255 -15.49 14.50 6.96
CA PHE A 255 -14.73 13.68 6.00
C PHE A 255 -15.24 13.84 4.58
N VAL A 256 -16.56 13.85 4.42
CA VAL A 256 -17.17 14.06 3.10
C VAL A 256 -16.71 15.41 2.55
N ARG A 257 -16.76 16.48 3.36
CA ARG A 257 -16.27 17.81 2.98
C ARG A 257 -14.77 17.82 2.68
N CYS A 258 -13.97 17.14 3.49
CA CYS A 258 -12.51 17.01 3.32
C CYS A 258 -12.18 16.39 1.96
N GLY A 259 -12.73 15.21 1.67
CA GLY A 259 -12.56 14.55 0.39
C GLY A 259 -13.11 15.39 -0.78
N ALA A 260 -14.25 16.05 -0.60
CA ALA A 260 -14.94 16.75 -1.68
C ALA A 260 -14.19 18.00 -2.09
N LYS A 261 -13.66 18.73 -1.12
CA LYS A 261 -12.84 19.91 -1.37
C LYS A 261 -11.49 19.53 -2.00
N MET A 262 -10.86 18.44 -1.54
CA MET A 262 -9.62 17.94 -2.15
C MET A 262 -9.84 17.51 -3.61
N ALA A 263 -10.89 16.73 -3.87
CA ALA A 263 -11.27 16.31 -5.22
C ALA A 263 -11.58 17.52 -6.12
N LEU A 264 -12.36 18.48 -5.62
CA LEU A 264 -12.74 19.68 -6.36
C LEU A 264 -11.50 20.52 -6.72
N ALA A 265 -10.60 20.74 -5.76
CA ALA A 265 -9.35 21.46 -5.99
C ALA A 265 -8.50 20.78 -7.08
N SER A 266 -8.40 19.45 -7.03
CA SER A 266 -7.68 18.68 -8.05
C SER A 266 -8.32 18.77 -9.43
N LEU A 267 -9.65 18.66 -9.54
CA LEU A 267 -10.35 18.76 -10.82
C LEU A 267 -10.22 20.15 -11.44
N VAL A 268 -10.37 21.20 -10.63
CA VAL A 268 -10.21 22.59 -11.07
C VAL A 268 -8.77 22.86 -11.52
N GLN A 269 -7.78 22.29 -10.82
CA GLN A 269 -6.38 22.38 -11.20
C GLN A 269 -6.10 21.71 -12.56
N ALA A 270 -6.73 20.57 -12.83
CA ALA A 270 -6.56 19.83 -14.08
C ALA A 270 -7.25 20.50 -15.29
N SER A 271 -8.29 21.32 -15.06
CA SER A 271 -9.07 22.03 -16.10
C SER A 271 -8.29 23.07 -16.92
N GLY A 272 -7.06 23.41 -16.52
CA GLY A 272 -6.16 24.26 -17.31
C GLY A 272 -5.70 25.54 -16.62
N GLU A 273 -4.98 26.37 -17.39
CA GLU A 273 -4.29 27.58 -16.90
C GLU A 273 -5.24 28.62 -16.29
N SER A 274 -6.36 28.93 -16.94
CA SER A 274 -7.32 29.94 -16.47
C SER A 274 -8.01 29.57 -15.15
N ARG A 275 -7.89 28.31 -14.73
CA ARG A 275 -8.53 27.75 -13.54
C ARG A 275 -7.56 27.61 -12.36
N GLN A 276 -6.25 27.82 -12.57
CA GLN A 276 -5.25 27.73 -11.50
C GLN A 276 -5.55 28.64 -10.29
N PRO A 277 -6.03 29.90 -10.45
CA PRO A 277 -6.33 30.75 -9.30
C PRO A 277 -7.48 30.23 -8.42
N GLU A 278 -8.49 29.60 -9.03
CA GLU A 278 -9.55 28.95 -8.25
C GLU A 278 -9.01 27.70 -7.54
N ALA A 279 -8.21 26.87 -8.23
CA ALA A 279 -7.61 25.69 -7.60
C ALA A 279 -6.74 26.07 -6.39
N GLU A 280 -5.93 27.13 -6.52
CA GLU A 280 -5.17 27.70 -5.41
C GLU A 280 -6.08 28.10 -4.24
N THR A 281 -7.18 28.80 -4.52
CA THR A 281 -8.15 29.22 -3.49
C THR A 281 -8.75 28.00 -2.78
N LEU A 282 -9.16 26.97 -3.53
CA LEU A 282 -9.73 25.74 -2.96
C LEU A 282 -8.73 24.98 -2.08
N TYR A 283 -7.45 24.89 -2.49
CA TYR A 283 -6.41 24.30 -1.65
C TYR A 283 -6.14 25.14 -0.39
N GLN A 284 -6.17 26.47 -0.47
CA GLN A 284 -6.03 27.32 0.71
C GLN A 284 -7.20 27.14 1.68
N GLU A 285 -8.44 27.12 1.17
CA GLU A 285 -9.63 26.86 1.98
C GLU A 285 -9.61 25.45 2.58
N PHE A 286 -9.05 24.47 1.88
CA PHE A 286 -8.81 23.14 2.42
C PHE A 286 -7.83 23.19 3.59
N LEU A 287 -6.68 23.82 3.40
CA LEU A 287 -5.65 23.91 4.44
C LEU A 287 -6.07 24.73 5.66
N ALA A 288 -7.01 25.66 5.48
CA ALA A 288 -7.61 26.45 6.55
C ALA A 288 -8.67 25.67 7.35
N GLU A 289 -9.47 24.82 6.70
CA GLU A 289 -10.53 24.04 7.36
C GLU A 289 -10.01 22.72 7.96
N PHE A 290 -9.01 22.10 7.33
CA PHE A 290 -8.45 20.81 7.73
C PHE A 290 -7.01 20.99 8.22
N ASP A 291 -6.89 21.38 9.48
CA ASP A 291 -5.61 21.69 10.15
C ASP A 291 -4.66 20.48 10.23
N GLY A 292 -5.19 19.25 10.19
CA GLY A 292 -4.40 18.02 10.33
C GLY A 292 -3.95 17.72 11.76
N GLU A 293 -4.29 18.60 12.71
CA GLU A 293 -3.99 18.48 14.14
C GLU A 293 -5.06 17.64 14.86
N HIS A 294 -6.30 17.73 14.40
CA HIS A 294 -7.42 16.96 14.92
C HIS A 294 -7.66 15.69 14.09
N GLU A 295 -7.03 14.59 14.49
CA GLU A 295 -7.30 13.27 13.90
C GLU A 295 -8.77 12.87 14.16
N TYR A 296 -9.52 12.69 13.08
CA TYR A 296 -10.88 12.17 13.12
C TYR A 296 -10.82 10.70 12.68
N HIS A 297 -11.30 9.79 13.55
CA HIS A 297 -11.19 8.32 13.44
C HIS A 297 -9.75 7.77 13.17
N ALA A 298 -9.61 6.44 13.14
CA ALA A 298 -8.31 5.76 13.12
C ALA A 298 -7.57 5.74 11.76
N GLN A 299 -7.96 6.58 10.78
CA GLN A 299 -7.49 6.43 9.38
C GLN A 299 -6.47 7.48 8.90
N GLY A 300 -6.26 8.60 9.63
CA GLY A 300 -5.19 9.57 9.32
C GLY A 300 -5.27 10.27 7.94
N ILE A 301 -6.39 10.14 7.21
CA ILE A 301 -6.56 10.62 5.82
C ILE A 301 -6.33 12.12 5.68
N GLU A 302 -6.74 12.93 6.66
CA GLU A 302 -6.58 14.39 6.61
C GLU A 302 -5.13 14.83 6.56
N LYS A 303 -4.23 14.14 7.26
CA LYS A 303 -2.78 14.42 7.21
C LYS A 303 -2.22 14.13 5.82
N VAL A 304 -2.71 13.07 5.18
CA VAL A 304 -2.33 12.71 3.81
C VAL A 304 -2.83 13.76 2.81
N TYR A 305 -4.10 14.15 2.90
CA TYR A 305 -4.67 15.20 2.05
C TYR A 305 -4.04 16.56 2.29
N ARG A 306 -3.73 16.93 3.53
CA ARG A 306 -3.02 18.17 3.85
C ARG A 306 -1.67 18.24 3.16
N ARG A 307 -0.84 17.20 3.31
CA ARG A 307 0.46 17.14 2.63
C ARG A 307 0.30 17.25 1.11
N SER A 308 -0.71 16.59 0.55
CA SER A 308 -1.01 16.68 -0.88
C SER A 308 -1.42 18.08 -1.29
N ALA A 309 -2.30 18.73 -0.53
CA ALA A 309 -2.77 20.09 -0.78
C ALA A 309 -1.63 21.12 -0.67
N GLU A 310 -0.74 21.00 0.33
CA GLU A 310 0.46 21.83 0.46
C GLU A 310 1.39 21.70 -0.74
N LEU A 311 1.60 20.46 -1.22
CA LEU A 311 2.39 20.19 -2.41
C LEU A 311 1.76 20.77 -3.68
N GLN A 312 0.46 20.57 -3.89
CA GLN A 312 -0.23 21.09 -5.08
C GLN A 312 -0.27 22.62 -5.04
N LEU A 313 -0.55 23.23 -3.90
CA LEU A 313 -0.51 24.67 -3.70
C LEU A 313 0.89 25.24 -3.99
N SER A 314 1.94 24.61 -3.45
CA SER A 314 3.32 24.99 -3.76
C SER A 314 3.60 24.88 -5.25
N THR A 315 3.14 23.81 -5.90
CA THR A 315 3.35 23.60 -7.34
C THR A 315 2.65 24.69 -8.16
N ILE A 316 1.39 25.00 -7.88
CA ILE A 316 0.63 26.05 -8.58
C ILE A 316 1.39 27.38 -8.54
N ARG A 317 1.98 27.70 -7.38
CA ARG A 317 2.72 28.95 -7.16
C ARG A 317 4.06 29.01 -7.88
N SER A 318 4.83 27.92 -7.87
CA SER A 318 6.20 27.92 -8.41
C SER A 318 6.25 27.62 -9.91
N HIS A 319 5.57 26.57 -10.37
CA HIS A 319 5.67 26.05 -11.74
C HIS A 319 4.41 25.31 -12.19
N GLY A 320 3.25 25.85 -11.81
CA GLY A 320 1.93 25.41 -12.27
C GLY A 320 1.71 25.77 -13.74
N LEU A 321 0.54 25.41 -14.26
CA LEU A 321 0.17 25.77 -15.63
C LEU A 321 0.21 27.30 -15.81
N GLY A 322 0.85 27.78 -16.87
CA GLY A 322 1.05 29.21 -17.14
C GLY A 322 2.28 29.85 -16.49
N LYS A 323 3.06 29.11 -15.69
CA LYS A 323 4.31 29.58 -15.08
C LYS A 323 5.53 29.12 -15.87
N THR A 324 6.59 29.92 -15.85
CA THR A 324 7.89 29.52 -16.39
C THR A 324 8.41 28.30 -15.63
N ALA A 325 8.90 27.31 -16.36
CA ALA A 325 9.49 26.12 -15.78
C ALA A 325 10.75 26.47 -14.97
N PRO A 326 11.03 25.78 -13.84
CA PRO A 326 12.27 25.97 -13.12
C PRO A 326 13.45 25.51 -14.00
N GLU A 327 14.46 26.36 -14.20
CA GLU A 327 15.64 26.00 -14.98
C GLU A 327 16.28 24.69 -14.47
N ILE A 328 16.88 23.90 -15.36
CA ILE A 328 17.69 22.73 -14.97
C ILE A 328 19.07 22.89 -15.58
N VAL A 329 20.08 23.05 -14.72
CA VAL A 329 21.50 23.02 -15.11
C VAL A 329 22.13 21.80 -14.47
N GLY A 330 22.84 20.99 -15.24
CA GLY A 330 23.51 19.82 -14.72
C GLY A 330 24.29 19.07 -15.81
N VAL A 331 24.41 17.75 -15.60
CA VAL A 331 25.02 16.84 -16.56
C VAL A 331 24.01 15.78 -16.99
N ASP A 332 24.19 15.25 -18.19
CA ASP A 332 23.40 14.13 -18.69
C ASP A 332 23.95 12.78 -18.20
N LEU A 333 23.31 11.69 -18.63
CA LEU A 333 23.74 10.33 -18.31
C LEU A 333 25.16 9.99 -18.79
N ASP A 334 25.77 10.76 -19.70
CA ASP A 334 27.14 10.58 -20.18
C ASP A 334 28.11 11.60 -19.56
N ASP A 335 27.70 12.23 -18.46
CA ASP A 335 28.46 13.26 -17.73
C ASP A 335 28.78 14.50 -18.57
N ARG A 336 28.00 14.75 -19.63
CA ARG A 336 28.15 15.95 -20.48
C ARG A 336 27.25 17.07 -19.97
N PRO A 337 27.72 18.33 -19.96
CA PRO A 337 26.90 19.47 -19.57
C PRO A 337 25.61 19.57 -20.40
N ILE A 338 24.51 19.91 -19.74
CA ILE A 338 23.20 20.15 -20.35
C ILE A 338 22.44 21.18 -19.51
N SER A 339 21.72 22.08 -20.19
CA SER A 339 20.78 23.03 -19.60
C SER A 339 19.40 22.84 -20.21
N LEU A 340 18.34 23.08 -19.45
CA LEU A 340 16.99 23.09 -20.02
C LEU A 340 16.83 24.28 -20.97
N ASN A 341 17.49 25.40 -20.66
CA ASN A 341 17.57 26.57 -21.52
C ASN A 341 18.23 26.31 -22.88
N ASP A 342 19.00 25.21 -23.05
CA ASP A 342 19.55 24.81 -24.37
C ASP A 342 18.44 24.48 -25.38
N TYR A 343 17.22 24.25 -24.89
CA TYR A 343 16.04 23.91 -25.67
C TYR A 343 15.07 25.09 -25.86
N HIS A 344 15.44 26.30 -25.42
CA HIS A 344 14.62 27.51 -25.59
C HIS A 344 14.26 27.74 -27.06
N GLY A 345 13.04 28.21 -27.34
CA GLY A 345 12.51 28.37 -28.70
C GLY A 345 11.87 27.09 -29.28
N LYS A 346 12.00 25.94 -28.61
CA LYS A 346 11.30 24.69 -28.96
C LYS A 346 10.15 24.43 -28.02
N VAL A 347 9.15 23.68 -28.49
CA VAL A 347 8.23 22.98 -27.60
C VAL A 347 9.00 21.83 -26.96
N VAL A 348 8.98 21.72 -25.63
CA VAL A 348 9.80 20.74 -24.90
C VAL A 348 8.92 19.82 -24.06
N LEU A 349 9.09 18.51 -24.23
CA LEU A 349 8.53 17.51 -23.33
C LEU A 349 9.61 17.09 -22.31
N VAL A 350 9.48 17.53 -21.05
CA VAL A 350 10.34 17.11 -19.96
C VAL A 350 9.79 15.83 -19.36
N SER A 351 10.55 14.75 -19.41
CA SER A 351 10.14 13.41 -18.96
C SER A 351 10.92 12.96 -17.74
N PHE A 352 10.25 12.85 -16.59
CA PHE A 352 10.85 12.29 -15.38
C PHE A 352 10.65 10.78 -15.39
N TRP A 353 11.75 10.02 -15.38
CA TRP A 353 11.71 8.56 -15.56
C TRP A 353 12.80 7.83 -14.78
N ALA A 354 12.64 6.51 -14.65
CA ALA A 354 13.67 5.61 -14.12
C ALA A 354 13.47 4.18 -14.65
N THR A 355 14.52 3.36 -14.68
CA THR A 355 14.46 2.00 -15.23
C THR A 355 13.66 1.04 -14.34
N TRP A 356 13.71 1.23 -13.02
CA TRP A 356 12.91 0.48 -12.06
C TRP A 356 11.41 0.82 -12.11
N CYS A 357 11.04 1.89 -12.81
CA CYS A 357 9.65 2.32 -12.97
C CYS A 357 9.00 1.64 -14.18
N PHE A 358 8.23 0.58 -13.91
CA PHE A 358 7.52 -0.17 -14.97
C PHE A 358 6.59 0.69 -15.85
N PRO A 359 5.79 1.64 -15.31
CA PRO A 359 5.02 2.57 -16.13
C PRO A 359 5.90 3.44 -17.03
N CYS A 360 7.06 3.89 -16.55
CA CYS A 360 8.01 4.67 -17.35
C CYS A 360 8.49 3.88 -18.56
N MET A 361 8.84 2.60 -18.36
CA MET A 361 9.25 1.72 -19.46
C MET A 361 8.12 1.48 -20.47
N LYS A 362 6.85 1.49 -20.02
CA LYS A 362 5.69 1.47 -20.91
C LYS A 362 5.45 2.80 -21.65
N MET A 363 6.00 3.91 -21.16
CA MET A 363 5.86 5.23 -21.77
C MET A 363 6.89 5.48 -22.87
N ILE A 364 8.10 4.91 -22.75
CA ILE A 364 9.20 5.08 -23.73
C ILE A 364 8.74 4.85 -25.19
N PRO A 365 7.94 3.81 -25.54
CA PRO A 365 7.45 3.65 -26.91
C PRO A 365 6.64 4.84 -27.43
N HIS A 366 5.78 5.44 -26.59
CA HIS A 366 4.99 6.62 -26.97
C HIS A 366 5.89 7.85 -27.15
N GLU A 367 6.89 8.03 -26.28
CA GLU A 367 7.86 9.14 -26.39
C GLU A 367 8.71 9.02 -27.65
N LYS A 368 9.11 7.80 -28.04
CA LYS A 368 9.81 7.56 -29.30
C LYS A 368 8.95 7.93 -30.51
N GLU A 369 7.69 7.50 -30.53
CA GLU A 369 6.78 7.84 -31.61
C GLU A 369 6.62 9.36 -31.75
N VAL A 370 6.48 10.07 -30.63
CA VAL A 370 6.40 11.54 -30.61
C VAL A 370 7.71 12.19 -31.08
N ALA A 371 8.87 11.69 -30.65
CA ALA A 371 10.19 12.19 -31.09
C ALA A 371 10.46 11.97 -32.59
N GLU A 372 9.90 10.91 -33.16
CA GLU A 372 9.97 10.61 -34.60
C GLU A 372 8.95 11.43 -35.41
N ARG A 373 7.77 11.68 -34.84
CA ARG A 373 6.67 12.39 -35.50
C ARG A 373 6.93 13.89 -35.69
N PHE A 374 7.59 14.55 -34.72
CA PHE A 374 7.75 16.01 -34.73
C PHE A 374 9.14 16.47 -35.17
N ASN A 375 9.18 17.62 -35.86
CA ASN A 375 10.41 18.22 -36.35
C ASN A 375 11.33 18.63 -35.17
N ARG A 376 12.57 18.12 -35.19
CA ARG A 376 13.58 18.30 -34.13
C ARG A 376 14.07 19.75 -33.95
N ASP A 377 13.84 20.63 -34.91
CA ASP A 377 14.16 22.06 -34.81
C ASP A 377 13.11 22.81 -34.01
N ARG A 378 11.87 22.29 -33.94
CA ARG A 378 10.74 22.92 -33.24
C ARG A 378 10.28 22.17 -31.99
N PHE A 379 10.67 20.91 -31.84
CA PHE A 379 10.28 20.04 -30.74
C PHE A 379 11.48 19.27 -30.18
N ALA A 380 11.50 19.07 -28.87
CA ALA A 380 12.49 18.21 -28.20
C ALA A 380 11.86 17.45 -27.02
N ILE A 381 12.39 16.26 -26.75
CA ILE A 381 12.20 15.56 -25.48
C ILE A 381 13.47 15.74 -24.67
N VAL A 382 13.33 15.95 -23.36
CA VAL A 382 14.45 15.98 -22.42
C VAL A 382 14.08 15.14 -21.21
N GLY A 383 14.88 14.13 -20.91
CA GLY A 383 14.62 13.27 -19.76
C GLY A 383 15.23 13.82 -18.48
N VAL A 384 14.72 13.37 -17.34
CA VAL A 384 15.35 13.49 -16.03
C VAL A 384 15.32 12.09 -15.43
N ASN A 385 16.47 11.41 -15.44
CA ASN A 385 16.59 10.03 -15.03
C ASN A 385 16.94 9.91 -13.54
N SER A 386 16.19 9.08 -12.81
CA SER A 386 16.29 8.93 -11.34
C SER A 386 16.89 7.59 -10.91
N ASP A 387 17.57 6.89 -11.80
CA ASP A 387 18.32 5.70 -11.42
C ASP A 387 19.59 6.10 -10.67
N THR A 388 19.84 5.45 -9.54
CA THR A 388 21.11 5.56 -8.82
C THR A 388 22.22 4.78 -9.51
N ASP A 389 21.87 3.67 -10.18
CA ASP A 389 22.77 2.93 -11.07
C ASP A 389 22.72 3.50 -12.50
N LEU A 390 23.67 4.40 -12.80
CA LEU A 390 23.79 5.01 -14.14
C LEU A 390 24.08 3.98 -15.23
N ARG A 391 24.66 2.83 -14.89
CA ARG A 391 24.88 1.76 -15.87
C ARG A 391 23.54 1.17 -16.28
N ALA A 392 22.65 0.89 -15.34
CA ALA A 392 21.30 0.42 -15.64
C ALA A 392 20.52 1.45 -16.50
N ALA A 393 20.64 2.74 -16.18
CA ALA A 393 20.05 3.81 -16.97
C ALA A 393 20.56 3.83 -18.42
N ARG A 394 21.89 3.78 -18.62
CA ARG A 394 22.53 3.73 -19.94
C ARG A 394 22.15 2.47 -20.72
N GLU A 395 22.15 1.31 -20.07
CA GLU A 395 21.71 0.06 -20.69
C GLU A 395 20.23 0.11 -21.12
N ALA A 396 19.37 0.78 -20.36
CA ALA A 396 17.99 1.01 -20.76
C ALA A 396 17.86 2.00 -21.91
N VAL A 397 18.67 3.08 -21.92
CA VAL A 397 18.76 4.01 -23.05
C VAL A 397 19.09 3.26 -24.34
N ASP A 398 20.12 2.40 -24.31
CA ASP A 398 20.53 1.59 -25.45
C ASP A 398 19.46 0.56 -25.84
N ARG A 399 19.00 -0.24 -24.87
CA ARG A 399 18.03 -1.33 -25.08
C ARG A 399 16.72 -0.83 -25.66
N HIS A 400 16.24 0.32 -25.21
CA HIS A 400 14.96 0.88 -25.66
C HIS A 400 15.12 1.87 -26.82
N GLY A 401 16.36 2.22 -27.21
CA GLY A 401 16.65 3.16 -28.29
C GLY A 401 16.14 4.56 -27.95
N ILE A 402 16.43 5.04 -26.74
CA ILE A 402 16.10 6.39 -26.28
C ILE A 402 17.05 7.37 -26.98
N THR A 403 16.50 8.31 -27.76
CA THR A 403 17.31 9.22 -28.61
C THR A 403 17.50 10.60 -28.01
N TRP A 404 16.81 10.92 -26.91
CA TRP A 404 16.93 12.19 -26.21
C TRP A 404 17.89 12.10 -25.03
N ARG A 405 18.53 13.24 -24.73
CA ARG A 405 19.39 13.37 -23.56
C ARG A 405 18.54 13.39 -22.29
N SER A 406 19.07 12.80 -21.22
CA SER A 406 18.43 12.82 -19.91
C SER A 406 19.39 13.39 -18.87
N PHE A 407 18.94 14.39 -18.11
CA PHE A 407 19.65 14.86 -16.93
C PHE A 407 19.83 13.72 -15.94
N ARG A 408 21.00 13.69 -15.28
CA ARG A 408 21.14 13.00 -14.00
C ARG A 408 20.35 13.79 -12.95
N ASN A 409 19.33 13.15 -12.38
CA ASN A 409 18.47 13.80 -11.39
C ASN A 409 19.23 14.20 -10.11
N GLY A 410 20.35 13.53 -9.83
CA GLY A 410 21.24 13.75 -8.69
C GLY A 410 21.27 12.53 -7.77
N ASP A 411 22.40 12.34 -7.07
CA ASP A 411 22.69 11.09 -6.35
C ASP A 411 22.06 11.03 -4.94
N GLU A 412 21.29 12.05 -4.52
CA GLU A 412 20.66 12.15 -3.19
C GLU A 412 19.11 12.19 -3.25
N GLY A 413 18.44 11.39 -2.41
CA GLY A 413 16.99 11.44 -2.23
C GLY A 413 16.19 11.01 -3.49
N PRO A 414 15.11 11.72 -3.91
CA PRO A 414 14.45 11.46 -5.19
C PRO A 414 15.22 12.12 -6.34
N GLY A 415 16.48 12.54 -6.14
CA GLY A 415 17.25 13.44 -6.99
C GLY A 415 16.88 14.92 -6.83
N GLN A 416 17.90 15.79 -6.83
CA GLN A 416 17.77 17.24 -6.62
C GLN A 416 16.81 17.91 -7.60
N ILE A 417 16.80 17.47 -8.87
CA ILE A 417 15.95 18.05 -9.91
C ILE A 417 14.48 17.73 -9.61
N SER A 418 14.14 16.48 -9.33
CA SER A 418 12.77 16.04 -8.99
C SER A 418 12.25 16.71 -7.71
N GLN A 419 13.10 16.96 -6.71
CA GLN A 419 12.70 17.73 -5.52
C GLN A 419 12.31 19.17 -5.87
N ARG A 420 13.13 19.85 -6.70
CA ARG A 420 12.86 21.23 -7.13
C ARG A 420 11.59 21.30 -7.99
N TRP A 421 11.40 20.31 -8.86
CA TRP A 421 10.23 20.17 -9.73
C TRP A 421 9.01 19.55 -9.05
N LYS A 422 9.08 19.21 -7.76
CA LYS A 422 7.97 18.66 -6.95
C LYS A 422 7.36 17.40 -7.58
N VAL A 423 8.20 16.56 -8.18
CA VAL A 423 7.79 15.28 -8.77
C VAL A 423 7.54 14.28 -7.65
N VAL A 424 6.34 13.69 -7.65
CA VAL A 424 5.88 12.74 -6.61
C VAL A 424 5.45 11.39 -7.15
N GLY A 425 5.55 11.19 -8.46
CA GLY A 425 5.27 9.91 -9.12
C GLY A 425 5.96 9.83 -10.46
N TYR A 426 6.18 8.61 -10.94
CA TYR A 426 6.86 8.35 -12.21
C TYR A 426 6.00 7.48 -13.14
N PRO A 427 5.96 7.76 -14.45
CA PRO A 427 6.55 8.95 -15.07
C PRO A 427 5.76 10.21 -14.68
N THR A 428 6.43 11.36 -14.67
CA THR A 428 5.77 12.67 -14.68
C THR A 428 6.26 13.42 -15.90
N LEU A 429 5.34 13.98 -16.68
CA LEU A 429 5.64 14.69 -17.92
C LEU A 429 5.22 16.14 -17.80
N TYR A 430 6.09 17.07 -18.22
CA TYR A 430 5.77 18.49 -18.39
C TYR A 430 5.92 18.87 -19.85
N LEU A 431 4.89 19.51 -20.41
CA LEU A 431 4.95 20.09 -21.75
C LEU A 431 5.14 21.61 -21.63
N LEU A 432 6.28 22.07 -22.14
CA LEU A 432 6.67 23.47 -22.18
C LEU A 432 6.46 24.03 -23.58
N ASP A 433 6.03 25.28 -23.68
CA ASP A 433 6.07 25.99 -24.96
C ASP A 433 7.46 26.58 -25.26
N HIS A 434 7.56 27.28 -26.39
CA HIS A 434 8.77 27.92 -26.89
C HIS A 434 9.40 28.97 -25.95
N GLU A 435 8.63 29.51 -25.00
CA GLU A 435 9.11 30.46 -23.98
C GLU A 435 9.50 29.74 -22.67
N GLY A 436 9.45 28.41 -22.63
CA GLY A 436 9.71 27.62 -21.43
C GLY A 436 8.56 27.65 -20.41
N VAL A 437 7.35 28.05 -20.81
CA VAL A 437 6.18 28.10 -19.92
C VAL A 437 5.49 26.75 -19.87
N VAL A 438 5.17 26.28 -18.67
CA VAL A 438 4.44 25.01 -18.46
C VAL A 438 3.01 25.14 -18.98
N ARG A 439 2.68 24.38 -20.03
CA ARG A 439 1.34 24.37 -20.64
C ARG A 439 0.54 23.14 -20.29
N LYS A 440 1.20 22.02 -19.95
CA LYS A 440 0.52 20.81 -19.50
C LYS A 440 1.42 19.97 -18.60
N ARG A 441 0.79 19.19 -17.71
CA ARG A 441 1.44 18.25 -16.82
C ARG A 441 0.64 16.95 -16.79
N TRP A 442 1.32 15.82 -16.83
CA TRP A 442 0.73 14.50 -16.60
C TRP A 442 1.50 13.76 -15.51
N ILE A 443 0.78 13.06 -14.64
CA ILE A 443 1.34 12.08 -13.71
C ILE A 443 0.87 10.71 -14.19
N GLY A 444 1.81 9.81 -14.46
CA GLY A 444 1.57 8.56 -15.15
C GLY A 444 1.60 8.69 -16.68
N ASN A 445 1.14 7.64 -17.37
CA ASN A 445 1.24 7.54 -18.82
C ASN A 445 0.01 8.16 -19.48
N PRO A 446 0.11 9.31 -20.17
CA PRO A 446 -1.02 9.80 -20.96
C PRO A 446 -1.29 8.91 -22.17
N PRO A 447 -2.55 8.87 -22.65
CA PRO A 447 -2.85 8.36 -23.99
C PRO A 447 -2.00 9.09 -25.03
N LEU A 448 -1.47 8.34 -26.00
CA LEU A 448 -0.62 8.88 -27.06
C LEU A 448 -1.32 10.01 -27.84
N ASP A 449 -2.61 9.83 -28.17
CA ASP A 449 -3.41 10.83 -28.89
C ASP A 449 -3.47 12.17 -28.13
N ASP A 450 -3.59 12.13 -26.79
CA ASP A 450 -3.60 13.35 -25.98
C ASP A 450 -2.22 14.03 -25.95
N LEU A 451 -1.14 13.24 -25.85
CA LEU A 451 0.23 13.73 -25.89
C LEU A 451 0.51 14.44 -27.23
N VAL A 452 0.21 13.77 -28.34
CA VAL A 452 0.36 14.27 -29.71
C VAL A 452 -0.45 15.55 -29.91
N ALA A 453 -1.76 15.53 -29.60
CA ALA A 453 -2.63 16.68 -29.81
C ALA A 453 -2.20 17.90 -28.98
N SER A 454 -1.66 17.65 -27.77
CA SER A 454 -1.13 18.72 -26.91
C SER A 454 0.12 19.36 -27.51
N ILE A 455 1.03 18.57 -28.09
CA ILE A 455 2.25 19.06 -28.76
C ILE A 455 1.88 19.82 -30.05
N GLU A 456 1.02 19.27 -30.90
CA GLU A 456 0.56 19.91 -32.14
C GLU A 456 -0.06 21.28 -31.90
N ARG A 457 -0.85 21.41 -30.82
CA ARG A 457 -1.46 22.68 -30.43
C ARG A 457 -0.42 23.76 -30.13
N LEU A 458 0.67 23.41 -29.44
CA LEU A 458 1.73 24.37 -29.12
C LEU A 458 2.59 24.71 -30.34
N LEU A 459 2.91 23.71 -31.16
CA LEU A 459 3.64 23.92 -32.42
C LEU A 459 2.87 24.82 -33.38
N SER A 460 1.54 24.70 -33.43
CA SER A 460 0.67 25.53 -34.29
C SER A 460 0.59 26.98 -33.79
N ARG A 461 0.57 27.20 -32.47
CA ARG A 461 0.57 28.54 -31.86
C ARG A 461 1.88 29.28 -32.12
N ALA A 462 3.01 28.59 -32.05
CA ALA A 462 4.32 29.16 -32.36
C ALA A 462 4.48 29.54 -33.85
N ALA A 463 3.69 28.93 -34.74
CA ALA A 463 3.68 29.20 -36.18
C ALA A 463 2.70 30.32 -36.61
N GLY A 464 2.00 30.98 -35.67
CA GLY A 464 1.07 32.07 -35.96
C GLY A 464 -0.32 31.65 -36.48
N GLY A 465 -0.73 30.39 -36.31
CA GLY A 465 -2.05 29.88 -36.77
C GLY A 465 -3.13 29.83 -35.67
N PRO A 466 -4.43 30.01 -36.01
CA PRO A 466 -5.53 29.90 -35.03
C PRO A 466 -5.69 28.47 -34.49
N SER A 467 -6.02 28.34 -33.21
CA SER A 467 -6.16 27.04 -32.51
C SER A 467 -7.26 26.15 -33.12
N PRO A 468 -6.99 24.86 -33.42
CA PRO A 468 -8.05 23.91 -33.79
C PRO A 468 -8.81 23.39 -32.57
N LYS A 469 -10.13 23.25 -32.72
CA LYS A 469 -11.05 22.64 -31.74
C LYS A 469 -10.83 21.12 -31.63
N ALA A 470 -11.12 20.56 -30.45
CA ALA A 470 -11.03 19.14 -30.11
C ALA A 470 -12.03 18.26 -30.88
N ASP A 471 -11.63 17.03 -31.27
CA ASP A 471 -12.18 15.69 -30.85
C ASP A 471 -11.65 14.53 -31.79
N PRO A 472 -12.02 13.22 -31.66
CA PRO A 472 -11.30 12.16 -30.91
C PRO A 472 -10.76 10.93 -31.71
N MET A 473 -9.85 10.19 -31.05
CA MET A 473 -9.52 8.72 -31.07
C MET A 473 -9.44 7.89 -32.38
N MET A 474 -8.33 7.15 -32.57
CA MET A 474 -8.38 5.74 -33.07
C MET A 474 -7.07 4.91 -32.95
N ASN A 475 -7.01 4.06 -31.93
CA ASN A 475 -6.68 2.61 -31.89
C ASN A 475 -5.81 1.96 -33.00
N ARG A 476 -4.65 1.36 -32.64
CA ARG A 476 -4.14 0.09 -33.22
C ARG A 476 -3.07 -0.63 -32.37
N ARG A 477 -3.11 -1.97 -32.44
CA ARG A 477 -2.50 -2.97 -31.54
C ARG A 477 -1.01 -3.22 -31.80
N SER A 478 -0.25 -3.54 -30.73
CA SER A 478 1.19 -3.89 -30.74
C SER A 478 1.45 -5.37 -30.44
N THR A 479 2.47 -5.95 -31.06
CA THR A 479 3.02 -7.30 -30.82
C THR A 479 4.51 -7.21 -30.49
N SER A 480 4.93 -7.76 -29.34
CA SER A 480 6.34 -7.83 -28.87
C SER A 480 7.05 -9.10 -29.34
N PRO A 481 8.41 -9.14 -29.37
CA PRO A 481 9.19 -9.94 -28.39
C PRO A 481 10.67 -9.43 -28.20
N PRO A 482 11.66 -10.22 -27.69
CA PRO A 482 11.92 -10.65 -26.32
C PRO A 482 13.35 -10.33 -25.77
N GLN A 483 13.59 -10.71 -24.51
CA GLN A 483 14.70 -10.41 -23.57
C GLN A 483 16.07 -11.07 -23.86
N ALA A 484 17.16 -10.52 -23.27
CA ALA A 484 18.38 -11.27 -22.90
C ALA A 484 19.10 -10.72 -21.63
N GLU A 485 19.80 -11.62 -20.96
CA GLU A 485 20.39 -11.68 -19.60
C GLU A 485 21.48 -10.66 -19.17
N TYR A 486 21.67 -10.56 -17.84
CA TYR A 486 22.60 -9.70 -17.09
C TYR A 486 23.78 -10.47 -16.46
N ALA A 487 24.96 -9.83 -16.34
CA ALA A 487 26.10 -10.29 -15.53
C ALA A 487 26.67 -9.17 -14.62
N ARG A 488 27.06 -9.55 -13.39
CA ARG A 488 27.38 -8.72 -12.19
C ARG A 488 28.80 -8.12 -12.15
N ILE A 489 29.00 -6.97 -11.47
CA ILE A 489 30.31 -6.40 -11.02
C ILE A 489 30.19 -5.70 -9.64
N GLU A 490 31.29 -5.71 -8.87
CA GLU A 490 31.54 -5.29 -7.46
C GLU A 490 31.74 -3.77 -7.22
N VAL A 491 31.69 -3.35 -5.93
CA VAL A 491 31.60 -1.95 -5.41
C VAL A 491 32.90 -1.47 -4.72
N SER A 492 33.24 -0.16 -4.80
CA SER A 492 34.41 0.46 -4.12
C SER A 492 34.07 1.55 -3.07
N GLU A 493 35.10 1.82 -2.25
CA GLU A 493 35.15 2.51 -0.95
C GLU A 493 35.12 4.06 -0.98
N ASP A 494 34.33 4.68 -0.09
CA ASP A 494 34.70 5.83 0.78
C ASP A 494 33.44 6.35 1.53
N ALA A 495 33.37 6.20 2.87
CA ALA A 495 32.16 6.53 3.66
C ALA A 495 32.28 7.81 4.53
N PRO A 496 31.15 8.53 4.78
CA PRO A 496 31.13 9.84 5.44
C PRO A 496 31.04 9.82 6.99
N THR A 497 31.91 10.59 7.65
CA THR A 497 31.58 11.67 8.63
C THR A 497 30.80 11.39 9.93
N ASN A 498 29.50 11.12 9.79
CA ASN A 498 28.51 11.25 10.87
C ASN A 498 28.35 9.94 11.65
N ARG A 499 28.38 10.01 12.98
CA ARG A 499 28.17 8.88 13.92
C ARG A 499 26.91 9.12 14.77
N GLY A 500 26.40 8.08 15.42
CA GLY A 500 25.20 8.15 16.26
C GLY A 500 23.90 7.99 15.48
N PHE A 501 22.77 8.45 16.04
CA PHE A 501 21.45 8.37 15.41
C PHE A 501 21.27 9.41 14.29
N ILE A 502 21.03 8.95 13.07
CA ILE A 502 20.87 9.76 11.87
C ILE A 502 19.51 9.49 11.26
N GLY A 503 18.70 10.53 11.11
CA GLY A 503 17.44 10.47 10.38
C GLY A 503 17.70 10.31 8.87
N LYS A 504 16.97 9.39 8.24
CA LYS A 504 17.03 9.08 6.81
C LYS A 504 15.61 9.00 6.24
N VAL A 505 15.51 9.05 4.92
CA VAL A 505 14.23 8.96 4.20
C VAL A 505 14.36 7.88 3.14
N HIS A 506 13.49 6.89 3.23
CA HIS A 506 13.28 5.91 2.16
C HIS A 506 12.17 6.38 1.25
N ARG A 507 12.34 6.19 -0.06
CA ARG A 507 11.35 6.53 -1.06
C ARG A 507 10.94 5.26 -1.79
N SER A 508 9.68 4.88 -1.66
CA SER A 508 9.14 3.75 -2.42
C SER A 508 8.97 4.12 -3.89
N PRO A 509 8.86 3.13 -4.80
CA PRO A 509 8.71 3.37 -6.24
C PRO A 509 7.52 4.25 -6.63
N ASP A 510 6.50 4.34 -5.78
CA ASP A 510 5.32 5.20 -5.92
C ASP A 510 5.53 6.62 -5.35
N GLY A 511 6.77 6.97 -5.00
CA GLY A 511 7.17 8.29 -4.51
C GLY A 511 6.85 8.57 -3.05
N ARG A 512 6.21 7.64 -2.32
CA ARG A 512 5.94 7.82 -0.89
C ARG A 512 7.23 7.83 -0.08
N GLU A 513 7.37 8.83 0.78
CA GLU A 513 8.49 8.93 1.71
C GLU A 513 8.17 8.23 3.03
N SER A 514 9.12 7.47 3.51
CA SER A 514 9.11 6.85 4.83
C SER A 514 10.38 7.22 5.56
N LYS A 515 10.23 8.00 6.64
CA LYS A 515 11.35 8.34 7.50
C LYS A 515 11.77 7.11 8.29
N TYR A 516 13.06 6.89 8.37
CA TYR A 516 13.68 5.87 9.20
C TYR A 516 14.90 6.48 9.87
N CYS A 517 15.48 5.77 10.83
CA CYS A 517 16.72 6.20 11.45
C CYS A 517 17.77 5.10 11.32
N ILE A 518 19.03 5.48 11.21
CA ILE A 518 20.16 4.59 11.36
C ILE A 518 20.99 5.01 12.56
N PHE A 519 21.51 4.06 13.31
CA PHE A 519 22.56 4.30 14.30
C PHE A 519 23.89 3.86 13.71
N ILE A 520 24.87 4.76 13.65
CA ILE A 520 26.22 4.48 13.17
C ILE A 520 27.17 4.37 14.37
N PRO A 521 27.79 3.21 14.63
CA PRO A 521 28.60 3.00 15.81
C PRO A 521 29.91 3.81 15.78
N ARG A 522 30.48 4.08 16.95
CA ARG A 522 31.74 4.82 17.07
C ARG A 522 32.95 4.16 16.40
N GLY A 523 32.90 2.84 16.21
CA GLY A 523 33.92 2.08 15.48
C GLY A 523 33.73 2.01 13.97
N TYR A 524 32.67 2.62 13.40
CA TYR A 524 32.42 2.56 11.95
C TYR A 524 33.46 3.40 11.18
N GLU A 525 34.20 2.77 10.28
CA GLU A 525 35.25 3.43 9.48
C GLU A 525 34.90 3.53 7.99
N GLY A 526 33.72 3.06 7.59
CA GLY A 526 33.27 3.14 6.20
C GLY A 526 33.83 2.10 5.23
N LYS A 527 34.90 1.41 5.61
CA LYS A 527 35.57 0.39 4.79
C LYS A 527 35.46 -1.02 5.38
N SER A 528 35.37 -1.11 6.71
CA SER A 528 35.32 -2.38 7.43
C SER A 528 33.89 -2.94 7.50
N PRO A 529 33.66 -4.20 7.07
CA PRO A 529 32.35 -4.85 7.19
C PRO A 529 31.86 -4.85 8.64
N THR A 530 30.74 -4.17 8.88
CA THR A 530 30.18 -3.91 10.20
C THR A 530 28.94 -4.78 10.42
N PRO A 531 28.82 -5.47 11.58
CA PRO A 531 27.62 -6.24 11.92
C PRO A 531 26.40 -5.31 12.01
N THR A 532 25.27 -5.74 11.43
CA THR A 532 24.10 -4.84 11.24
C THR A 532 22.82 -5.43 11.81
N ILE A 533 22.02 -4.61 12.47
CA ILE A 533 20.71 -4.97 13.02
C ILE A 533 19.60 -4.27 12.21
N LEU A 534 18.59 -5.02 11.77
CA LEU A 534 17.29 -4.49 11.36
C LEU A 534 16.30 -4.64 12.52
N PHE A 535 15.80 -3.52 13.05
CA PHE A 535 14.87 -3.49 14.17
C PHE A 535 13.43 -3.19 13.74
N LEU A 536 12.47 -3.98 14.21
CA LEU A 536 11.04 -3.80 13.95
C LEU A 536 10.31 -3.39 15.24
N HIS A 537 9.73 -2.20 15.26
CA HIS A 537 9.05 -1.68 16.45
C HIS A 537 7.64 -2.28 16.64
N GLY A 538 7.09 -2.19 17.85
CA GLY A 538 5.70 -2.55 18.18
C GLY A 538 4.65 -1.56 17.65
N SER A 539 3.36 -1.88 17.80
CA SER A 539 2.25 -1.06 17.27
C SER A 539 2.17 0.36 17.85
N GLY A 540 2.62 0.57 19.09
CA GLY A 540 2.64 1.88 19.75
C GLY A 540 3.56 2.93 19.09
N TYR A 541 4.44 2.51 18.18
CA TYR A 541 5.43 3.39 17.52
C TYR A 541 5.12 3.65 16.04
N VAL A 542 3.98 3.13 15.54
CA VAL A 542 3.48 3.37 14.18
C VAL A 542 3.34 4.86 13.92
N GLY A 543 3.81 5.30 12.77
CA GLY A 543 3.81 6.70 12.39
C GLY A 543 4.71 7.01 11.20
N SER A 544 4.94 8.29 10.97
CA SER A 544 5.72 8.79 9.83
C SER A 544 6.69 9.91 10.22
N ASP A 545 6.89 10.14 11.52
CA ASP A 545 7.71 11.24 12.04
C ASP A 545 9.22 10.97 11.98
N GLY A 546 9.62 9.72 11.82
CA GLY A 546 11.01 9.28 11.87
C GLY A 546 11.61 9.29 13.27
N ARG A 547 10.78 9.42 14.32
CA ARG A 547 11.21 9.62 15.71
C ARG A 547 10.57 8.64 16.68
N LYS A 548 9.29 8.30 16.56
CA LYS A 548 8.61 7.38 17.49
C LYS A 548 9.27 6.00 17.56
N GLN A 549 9.86 5.52 16.47
CA GLN A 549 10.60 4.26 16.51
C GLN A 549 11.89 4.30 17.35
N LEU A 550 12.28 5.49 17.84
CA LEU A 550 13.44 5.73 18.71
C LEU A 550 13.06 6.01 20.18
N THR A 551 11.78 5.89 20.55
CA THR A 551 11.35 6.09 21.94
C THR A 551 11.28 4.72 22.64
N GLY A 552 12.17 4.44 23.61
CA GLY A 552 12.17 3.15 24.32
C GLY A 552 12.93 2.01 23.63
N ALA A 553 12.85 0.81 24.21
CA ALA A 553 13.35 -0.45 23.66
C ALA A 553 14.83 -0.40 23.23
N LEU A 554 15.16 -0.92 22.04
CA LEU A 554 16.52 -1.00 21.53
C LEU A 554 17.17 0.38 21.38
N ALA A 555 16.41 1.41 21.00
CA ALA A 555 16.96 2.75 20.84
C ALA A 555 17.44 3.33 22.19
N ASP A 556 16.70 3.10 23.27
CA ASP A 556 17.13 3.53 24.60
C ASP A 556 18.31 2.68 25.10
N ALA A 557 18.33 1.36 24.86
CA ALA A 557 19.48 0.52 25.18
C ALA A 557 20.77 1.02 24.50
N ILE A 558 20.68 1.41 23.22
CA ILE A 558 21.81 2.02 22.50
C ILE A 558 22.22 3.36 23.12
N LYS A 559 21.27 4.27 23.45
CA LYS A 559 21.62 5.57 24.05
C LYS A 559 22.37 5.43 25.38
N HIS A 560 22.08 4.40 26.16
CA HIS A 560 22.80 4.14 27.43
C HIS A 560 24.20 3.57 27.22
N HIS A 561 24.51 3.01 26.04
CA HIS A 561 25.77 2.33 25.73
C HIS A 561 26.34 2.77 24.36
N GLU A 562 26.08 4.00 23.94
CA GLU A 562 26.35 4.48 22.57
C GLU A 562 27.84 4.38 22.21
N ASP A 563 28.72 4.51 23.20
CA ASP A 563 30.16 4.48 23.05
C ASP A 563 30.71 3.08 22.74
N GLU A 564 29.98 2.03 23.17
CA GLU A 564 30.40 0.64 23.12
C GLU A 564 29.54 -0.21 22.17
N PHE A 565 28.41 0.32 21.70
CA PHE A 565 27.46 -0.42 20.87
C PHE A 565 28.05 -0.70 19.47
N PRO A 566 28.29 -1.98 19.10
CA PRO A 566 29.14 -2.30 17.94
C PRO A 566 28.39 -2.46 16.61
N PHE A 567 27.06 -2.33 16.61
CA PHE A 567 26.24 -2.61 15.42
C PHE A 567 25.80 -1.33 14.70
N LEU A 568 25.90 -1.35 13.37
CA LEU A 568 25.06 -0.48 12.56
C LEU A 568 23.60 -0.91 12.76
N THR A 569 22.71 0.00 13.15
CA THR A 569 21.31 -0.39 13.44
C THR A 569 20.32 0.41 12.62
N ILE A 570 19.35 -0.27 12.01
CA ILE A 570 18.36 0.31 11.12
C ILE A 570 17.00 0.27 11.81
N PHE A 571 16.37 1.44 11.93
CA PHE A 571 15.07 1.67 12.57
C PHE A 571 14.05 2.16 11.53
N PRO A 572 13.50 1.27 10.68
CA PRO A 572 12.35 1.59 9.85
C PRO A 572 11.13 1.94 10.72
N GLN A 573 10.27 2.84 10.21
CA GLN A 573 8.98 3.13 10.84
C GLN A 573 7.83 2.52 10.02
N SER A 574 7.03 1.68 10.67
CA SER A 574 5.78 1.17 10.11
C SER A 574 4.77 2.31 10.03
N GLN A 575 4.08 2.39 8.89
CA GLN A 575 3.10 3.44 8.58
C GLN A 575 1.68 2.87 8.54
N GLU A 576 1.54 1.57 8.28
CA GLU A 576 0.26 0.88 8.07
C GLU A 576 -0.03 -0.16 9.17
N GLY A 577 0.88 -0.34 10.13
CA GLY A 577 0.65 -1.16 11.32
C GLY A 577 0.85 -2.67 11.14
N GLY A 578 1.77 -3.11 10.28
CA GLY A 578 2.08 -4.55 10.16
C GLY A 578 3.37 -4.88 9.42
N TRP A 579 4.26 -5.66 10.03
CA TRP A 579 5.59 -5.99 9.50
C TRP A 579 5.68 -7.30 8.71
N GLN A 580 4.56 -7.93 8.39
CA GLN A 580 4.55 -9.19 7.65
C GLN A 580 5.27 -9.04 6.30
N ALA A 581 5.96 -10.08 5.83
CA ALA A 581 6.81 -9.99 4.64
C ALA A 581 6.08 -9.52 3.36
N GLY A 582 4.78 -9.80 3.26
CA GLY A 582 3.94 -9.37 2.14
C GLY A 582 3.24 -8.03 2.34
N SER A 583 3.37 -7.37 3.50
CA SER A 583 2.79 -6.06 3.76
C SER A 583 3.65 -4.94 3.15
N ALA A 584 3.07 -3.75 2.99
CA ALA A 584 3.81 -2.58 2.52
C ALA A 584 4.96 -2.22 3.47
N ASP A 585 4.75 -2.30 4.78
CA ASP A 585 5.80 -1.98 5.77
C ASP A 585 6.89 -3.04 5.82
N GLY A 586 6.57 -4.33 5.69
CA GLY A 586 7.55 -5.42 5.64
C GLY A 586 8.43 -5.35 4.39
N MET A 587 7.82 -5.16 3.21
CA MET A 587 8.56 -4.92 1.97
C MET A 587 9.43 -3.67 2.05
N ARG A 588 8.92 -2.61 2.69
CA ARG A 588 9.68 -1.38 2.89
C ARG A 588 10.85 -1.55 3.85
N ALA A 589 10.70 -2.28 4.94
CA ALA A 589 11.81 -2.58 5.85
C ALA A 589 12.93 -3.33 5.14
N MET A 590 12.60 -4.29 4.28
CA MET A 590 13.58 -5.00 3.45
C MET A 590 14.25 -4.08 2.43
N ALA A 591 13.49 -3.21 1.76
CA ALA A 591 14.04 -2.25 0.82
C ALA A 591 14.97 -1.22 1.50
N ILE A 592 14.64 -0.81 2.73
CA ILE A 592 15.51 0.04 3.55
C ILE A 592 16.80 -0.69 3.92
N LEU A 593 16.71 -1.95 4.36
CA LEU A 593 17.89 -2.78 4.65
C LEU A 593 18.79 -2.93 3.42
N ASP A 594 18.21 -3.17 2.25
CA ASP A 594 18.94 -3.29 0.99
C ASP A 594 19.64 -1.97 0.64
N ALA A 595 18.95 -0.84 0.74
CA ALA A 595 19.53 0.49 0.49
C ALA A 595 20.69 0.80 1.46
N VAL A 596 20.50 0.58 2.76
CA VAL A 596 21.56 0.79 3.76
C VAL A 596 22.74 -0.16 3.52
N SER A 597 22.51 -1.39 3.06
CA SER A 597 23.59 -2.34 2.76
C SER A 597 24.41 -1.96 1.52
N LEU A 598 23.88 -1.07 0.66
CA LEU A 598 24.62 -0.49 -0.47
C LEU A 598 25.41 0.74 -0.03
N ASP A 599 24.82 1.58 0.82
CA ASP A 599 25.39 2.86 1.24
C ASP A 599 26.44 2.73 2.36
N TYR A 600 26.43 1.61 3.09
CA TYR A 600 27.29 1.37 4.25
C TYR A 600 28.01 0.02 4.13
N ALA A 601 29.22 -0.06 4.69
CA ALA A 601 30.02 -1.28 4.78
C ALA A 601 29.38 -2.27 5.76
N VAL A 602 28.29 -2.89 5.33
CA VAL A 602 27.55 -3.91 6.07
C VAL A 602 28.23 -5.26 5.89
N ASP A 603 28.48 -5.97 6.99
CA ASP A 603 28.83 -7.38 6.94
C ASP A 603 27.59 -8.21 6.58
N LEU A 604 27.46 -8.55 5.30
CA LEU A 604 26.33 -9.35 4.80
C LEU A 604 26.25 -10.74 5.44
N GLY A 605 27.32 -11.24 6.05
CA GLY A 605 27.34 -12.48 6.83
C GLY A 605 26.85 -12.32 8.27
N ARG A 606 26.71 -11.09 8.76
CA ARG A 606 26.31 -10.71 10.13
C ARG A 606 25.21 -9.65 10.13
N VAL A 607 24.12 -9.96 9.42
CA VAL A 607 22.88 -9.16 9.44
C VAL A 607 21.86 -9.85 10.36
N TYR A 608 21.40 -9.16 11.38
CA TYR A 608 20.48 -9.69 12.38
C TYR A 608 19.10 -9.03 12.30
N LEU A 609 18.06 -9.79 12.61
CA LEU A 609 16.68 -9.30 12.62
C LEU A 609 16.10 -9.38 14.03
N THR A 610 15.59 -8.27 14.56
CA THR A 610 14.95 -8.25 15.89
C THR A 610 13.75 -7.32 15.91
N GLY A 611 12.84 -7.53 16.87
CA GLY A 611 11.65 -6.70 17.03
C GLY A 611 10.76 -7.18 18.17
N LEU A 612 9.84 -6.31 18.57
CA LEU A 612 8.96 -6.51 19.73
C LEU A 612 7.48 -6.42 19.36
N SER A 613 6.62 -7.23 19.99
CA SER A 613 5.16 -7.19 19.79
C SER A 613 4.80 -7.39 18.31
N MET A 614 4.08 -6.46 17.67
CA MET A 614 3.88 -6.38 16.21
C MET A 614 5.19 -6.57 15.42
N GLY A 615 6.31 -6.03 15.91
CA GLY A 615 7.64 -6.22 15.36
C GLY A 615 8.17 -7.63 15.56
N GLY A 616 7.90 -8.27 16.70
CA GLY A 616 8.25 -9.67 16.97
C GLY A 616 7.53 -10.63 16.03
N GLU A 617 6.26 -10.36 15.70
CA GLU A 617 5.53 -11.08 14.64
C GLU A 617 6.19 -10.88 13.26
N GLY A 618 6.59 -9.65 12.98
CA GLY A 618 7.36 -9.28 11.79
C GLY A 618 8.67 -10.05 11.65
N VAL A 619 9.41 -10.25 12.75
CA VAL A 619 10.65 -11.03 12.76
C VAL A 619 10.41 -12.43 12.22
N TRP A 620 9.41 -13.15 12.74
CA TRP A 620 9.07 -14.49 12.27
C TRP A 620 8.71 -14.51 10.78
N SER A 621 7.92 -13.52 10.33
CA SER A 621 7.45 -13.42 8.95
C SER A 621 8.60 -13.14 7.97
N LEU A 622 9.42 -12.12 8.24
CA LEU A 622 10.55 -11.74 7.38
C LEU A 622 11.68 -12.77 7.43
N ALA A 623 11.91 -13.42 8.58
CA ALA A 623 12.81 -14.56 8.69
C ALA A 623 12.41 -15.67 7.72
N ALA A 624 11.13 -16.04 7.72
CA ALA A 624 10.61 -17.11 6.88
C ALA A 624 10.55 -16.79 5.38
N ALA A 625 10.30 -15.53 5.03
CA ALA A 625 10.29 -15.09 3.64
C ALA A 625 11.70 -14.94 3.05
N HIS A 626 12.68 -14.63 3.90
CA HIS A 626 14.05 -14.35 3.49
C HIS A 626 15.09 -15.11 4.31
N PRO A 627 15.02 -16.45 4.45
CA PRO A 627 15.79 -17.21 5.44
C PRO A 627 17.31 -17.15 5.23
N LYS A 628 17.75 -16.79 4.03
CA LYS A 628 19.18 -16.62 3.69
C LYS A 628 19.70 -15.21 3.94
N ARG A 629 18.90 -14.30 4.49
CA ARG A 629 19.34 -12.92 4.77
C ARG A 629 19.91 -12.75 6.17
N TRP A 630 19.61 -13.68 7.08
CA TRP A 630 19.81 -13.47 8.51
C TRP A 630 20.93 -14.35 9.05
N ALA A 631 21.83 -13.74 9.82
CA ALA A 631 22.81 -14.43 10.66
C ALA A 631 22.18 -14.95 11.95
N ALA A 632 21.23 -14.19 12.50
CA ALA A 632 20.41 -14.61 13.63
C ALA A 632 19.09 -13.81 13.68
N ILE A 633 18.11 -14.34 14.39
CA ILE A 633 16.84 -13.66 14.68
C ILE A 633 16.55 -13.59 16.19
N VAL A 634 16.01 -12.46 16.62
CA VAL A 634 15.64 -12.19 18.02
C VAL A 634 14.20 -11.67 18.09
N PRO A 635 13.19 -12.54 18.02
CA PRO A 635 11.78 -12.18 18.16
C PRO A 635 11.39 -12.04 19.63
N ILE A 636 10.80 -10.89 20.00
CA ILE A 636 10.39 -10.57 21.36
C ILE A 636 8.87 -10.40 21.41
N CYS A 637 8.21 -11.14 22.30
CA CYS A 637 6.76 -11.11 22.58
C CYS A 637 5.87 -10.99 21.33
N GLY A 638 6.15 -11.77 20.29
CA GLY A 638 5.39 -11.79 19.03
C GLY A 638 5.10 -13.21 18.55
N GLY A 639 3.89 -13.43 18.05
CA GLY A 639 3.46 -14.70 17.46
C GLY A 639 3.91 -14.89 16.02
N GLY A 640 4.20 -16.14 15.65
CA GLY A 640 4.55 -16.52 14.29
C GLY A 640 3.72 -17.72 13.85
N ASP A 641 3.73 -18.01 12.55
CA ASP A 641 3.14 -19.23 12.00
C ASP A 641 4.10 -20.41 12.24
N PRO A 642 3.78 -21.38 13.13
CA PRO A 642 4.68 -22.50 13.40
C PRO A 642 5.00 -23.35 12.16
N GLY A 643 4.15 -23.30 11.13
CA GLY A 643 4.38 -23.98 9.85
C GLY A 643 5.59 -23.46 9.08
N VAL A 644 6.11 -22.28 9.41
CA VAL A 644 7.33 -21.75 8.78
C VAL A 644 8.63 -22.26 9.40
N ALA A 645 8.57 -22.97 10.54
CA ALA A 645 9.75 -23.41 11.29
C ALA A 645 10.78 -24.14 10.43
N GLN A 646 10.34 -25.00 9.51
CA GLN A 646 11.24 -25.74 8.62
C GLN A 646 12.06 -24.84 7.69
N LYS A 647 11.58 -23.63 7.37
CA LYS A 647 12.31 -22.67 6.52
C LYS A 647 13.40 -21.91 7.28
N ILE A 648 13.25 -21.79 8.60
CA ILE A 648 14.08 -20.93 9.45
C ILE A 648 14.84 -21.69 10.54
N LYS A 649 14.71 -23.02 10.59
CA LYS A 649 15.33 -23.89 11.61
C LYS A 649 16.86 -23.77 11.69
N ASP A 650 17.50 -23.43 10.57
CA ASP A 650 18.96 -23.33 10.45
C ASP A 650 19.45 -21.91 10.79
N ILE A 651 18.52 -20.98 11.08
CA ILE A 651 18.85 -19.62 11.52
C ILE A 651 18.94 -19.63 13.04
N PRO A 652 20.09 -19.25 13.64
CA PRO A 652 20.19 -19.03 15.08
C PRO A 652 19.07 -18.11 15.58
N CYS A 653 18.33 -18.57 16.59
CA CYS A 653 17.17 -17.88 17.11
C CYS A 653 17.25 -17.78 18.64
N TRP A 654 17.05 -16.58 19.18
CA TRP A 654 16.84 -16.37 20.61
C TRP A 654 15.55 -15.60 20.83
N CYS A 655 14.50 -16.29 21.26
CA CYS A 655 13.17 -15.71 21.46
C CYS A 655 12.96 -15.34 22.93
N PHE A 656 12.22 -14.26 23.17
CA PHE A 656 11.92 -13.73 24.50
C PHE A 656 10.41 -13.49 24.67
N HIS A 657 9.87 -13.72 25.86
CA HIS A 657 8.47 -13.41 26.20
C HIS A 657 8.30 -13.18 27.71
N GLY A 658 7.29 -12.42 28.14
CA GLY A 658 6.82 -12.43 29.53
C GLY A 658 5.76 -13.52 29.77
N ASP A 659 5.83 -14.27 30.85
CA ASP A 659 4.85 -15.34 31.14
C ASP A 659 3.45 -14.82 31.52
N ALA A 660 3.36 -13.54 31.85
CA ALA A 660 2.14 -12.87 32.27
C ALA A 660 1.61 -11.89 31.21
N ASP A 661 2.15 -11.93 29.97
CA ASP A 661 1.71 -11.08 28.85
C ASP A 661 0.23 -11.32 28.52
N ARG A 662 -0.59 -10.28 28.74
CA ARG A 662 -2.03 -10.31 28.50
C ARG A 662 -2.43 -9.82 27.11
N MET A 663 -1.51 -9.20 26.36
CA MET A 663 -1.79 -8.66 25.04
C MET A 663 -1.43 -9.67 23.95
N ILE A 664 -0.27 -10.31 24.05
CA ILE A 664 0.12 -11.43 23.19
C ILE A 664 0.42 -12.59 24.12
N HIS A 665 -0.44 -13.60 24.13
CA HIS A 665 -0.28 -14.71 25.06
C HIS A 665 1.06 -15.45 24.80
N PRO A 666 1.87 -15.79 25.83
CA PRO A 666 3.21 -16.38 25.67
C PRO A 666 3.22 -17.69 24.90
N GLU A 667 2.08 -18.38 24.87
CA GLU A 667 1.87 -19.57 24.05
C GLU A 667 2.19 -19.36 22.56
N GLN A 668 2.06 -18.13 22.05
CA GLN A 668 2.44 -17.78 20.69
C GLN A 668 3.94 -17.99 20.42
N SER A 669 4.82 -17.58 21.36
CA SER A 669 6.25 -17.85 21.26
C SER A 669 6.57 -19.31 21.56
N ARG A 670 5.93 -19.90 22.59
CA ARG A 670 6.14 -21.33 22.91
C ARG A 670 5.82 -22.23 21.73
N ALA A 671 4.76 -21.95 20.98
CA ALA A 671 4.38 -22.70 19.77
C ALA A 671 5.46 -22.62 18.69
N MET A 672 6.00 -21.42 18.41
CA MET A 672 7.10 -21.23 17.46
C MET A 672 8.36 -21.99 17.89
N ILE A 673 8.71 -21.93 19.17
CA ILE A 673 9.89 -22.59 19.72
C ILE A 673 9.77 -24.11 19.63
N ARG A 674 8.62 -24.67 20.01
CA ARG A 674 8.37 -26.11 19.84
C ARG A 674 8.42 -26.54 18.37
N ALA A 675 7.89 -25.72 17.45
CA ALA A 675 7.95 -26.04 16.03
C ALA A 675 9.38 -25.97 15.46
N LEU A 676 10.18 -24.98 15.87
CA LEU A 676 11.60 -24.89 15.51
C LEU A 676 12.40 -26.08 16.03
N GLN A 677 12.20 -26.46 17.29
CA GLN A 677 12.80 -27.67 17.88
C GLN A 677 12.36 -28.93 17.12
N GLY A 678 11.06 -29.06 16.82
CA GLY A 678 10.51 -30.17 16.05
C GLY A 678 11.04 -30.26 14.61
N ALA A 679 11.40 -29.13 14.01
CA ALA A 679 12.05 -29.05 12.70
C ALA A 679 13.56 -29.42 12.74
N GLY A 680 14.12 -29.61 13.93
CA GLY A 680 15.53 -29.89 14.17
C GLY A 680 16.40 -28.64 14.40
N GLY A 681 15.78 -27.47 14.53
CA GLY A 681 16.45 -26.25 14.95
C GLY A 681 16.78 -26.24 16.45
N ARG A 682 17.68 -25.34 16.86
CA ARG A 682 18.10 -25.20 18.26
C ARG A 682 17.85 -23.77 18.77
N PRO A 683 16.58 -23.32 18.84
CA PRO A 683 16.29 -21.99 19.34
C PRO A 683 16.57 -21.90 20.84
N LEU A 684 17.09 -20.75 21.27
CA LEU A 684 17.07 -20.32 22.65
C LEU A 684 15.72 -19.67 22.96
N TYR A 685 15.18 -19.93 24.14
CA TYR A 685 13.95 -19.30 24.61
C TYR A 685 14.13 -18.82 26.04
N HIS A 686 13.80 -17.55 26.28
CA HIS A 686 13.83 -16.96 27.61
C HIS A 686 12.45 -16.37 27.92
N GLU A 687 11.80 -16.94 28.92
CA GLU A 687 10.49 -16.49 29.39
C GLU A 687 10.64 -15.83 30.77
N TYR A 688 10.28 -14.56 30.88
CA TYR A 688 10.45 -13.78 32.11
C TYR A 688 9.26 -14.00 33.07
N PRO A 689 9.50 -14.51 34.29
CA PRO A 689 8.44 -14.72 35.26
C PRO A 689 7.83 -13.42 35.78
N GLY A 690 6.50 -13.35 35.84
CA GLY A 690 5.71 -12.23 36.31
C GLY A 690 5.77 -10.98 35.42
N VAL A 691 6.37 -11.06 34.23
CA VAL A 691 6.49 -9.93 33.30
C VAL A 691 5.31 -9.95 32.34
N ASP A 692 4.59 -8.82 32.27
CA ASP A 692 3.50 -8.58 31.31
C ASP A 692 4.09 -8.22 29.93
N HIS A 693 3.36 -7.49 29.08
CA HIS A 693 3.75 -7.26 27.69
C HIS A 693 5.16 -6.69 27.46
N ASN A 694 5.62 -5.74 28.28
CA ASN A 694 6.94 -5.12 28.12
C ASN A 694 8.07 -5.98 28.69
N CYS A 695 8.47 -7.02 27.94
CA CYS A 695 9.66 -7.81 28.22
C CYS A 695 10.92 -7.36 27.42
N TRP A 696 10.76 -6.42 26.48
CA TRP A 696 11.83 -6.00 25.58
C TRP A 696 12.85 -5.07 26.25
N ASP A 697 12.46 -4.22 27.20
CA ASP A 697 13.43 -3.31 27.84
C ASP A 697 14.50 -4.10 28.63
N ARG A 698 14.07 -5.15 29.35
CA ARG A 698 14.99 -6.09 30.02
C ARG A 698 15.87 -6.85 29.03
N THR A 699 15.28 -7.24 27.90
CA THR A 699 15.97 -8.02 26.86
C THR A 699 17.04 -7.20 26.16
N TYR A 700 16.73 -5.98 25.71
CA TYR A 700 17.70 -5.10 25.06
C TYR A 700 18.73 -4.52 26.03
N SER A 701 18.47 -4.50 27.33
CA SER A 701 19.49 -4.11 28.32
C SER A 701 20.47 -5.24 28.67
N MET A 702 20.33 -6.42 28.06
CA MET A 702 21.17 -7.59 28.35
C MET A 702 22.43 -7.59 27.47
N PRO A 703 23.66 -7.45 28.04
CA PRO A 703 24.89 -7.48 27.26
C PRO A 703 25.11 -8.82 26.53
N ASP A 704 24.72 -9.92 27.16
CA ASP A 704 24.85 -11.28 26.61
C ASP A 704 24.09 -11.46 25.30
N LEU A 705 22.99 -10.73 25.09
CA LEU A 705 22.26 -10.75 23.82
C LEU A 705 23.16 -10.29 22.67
N TYR A 706 23.86 -9.17 22.86
CA TYR A 706 24.72 -8.58 21.85
C TYR A 706 25.98 -9.42 21.59
N GLN A 707 26.57 -9.98 22.64
CA GLN A 707 27.68 -10.93 22.51
C GLN A 707 27.25 -12.19 21.76
N TRP A 708 26.08 -12.74 22.09
CA TRP A 708 25.52 -13.89 21.37
C TRP A 708 25.27 -13.56 19.91
N MET A 709 24.70 -12.40 19.59
CA MET A 709 24.48 -11.95 18.21
C MET A 709 25.81 -11.87 17.44
N LEU A 710 26.84 -11.22 18.00
CA LEU A 710 28.17 -11.12 17.36
C LEU A 710 28.83 -12.47 17.06
N GLY A 711 28.50 -13.50 17.85
CA GLY A 711 28.95 -14.87 17.63
C GLY A 711 28.24 -15.62 16.51
N GLN A 712 27.14 -15.09 15.95
CA GLN A 712 26.41 -15.75 14.87
C GLN A 712 26.87 -15.25 13.49
N ARG A 713 27.01 -16.17 12.55
CA ARG A 713 27.32 -15.85 11.15
C ARG A 713 26.50 -16.71 10.19
N ARG A 714 25.99 -16.10 9.14
CA ARG A 714 25.17 -16.78 8.13
C ARG A 714 25.94 -17.92 7.47
N GLY A 715 25.39 -19.13 7.57
CA GLY A 715 25.91 -20.33 6.90
C GLY A 715 27.00 -21.06 7.68
N GLU A 716 27.46 -20.50 8.81
CA GLU A 716 28.28 -21.23 9.78
C GLU A 716 27.30 -21.78 10.83
N SER A 717 27.04 -23.09 10.79
CA SER A 717 26.43 -23.76 11.93
C SER A 717 27.37 -23.56 13.11
N SER A 718 26.88 -22.99 14.21
CA SER A 718 27.61 -22.93 15.48
C SER A 718 27.91 -24.36 15.93
N HIS A 719 29.07 -24.84 15.48
CA HIS A 719 29.73 -26.05 15.94
C HIS A 719 30.98 -25.54 16.66
N GLY A 720 30.75 -25.14 17.90
CA GLY A 720 31.76 -24.86 18.90
C GLY A 720 31.22 -25.41 20.21
N ASP A 721 31.63 -26.66 20.48
CA ASP A 721 31.58 -27.46 21.72
C ASP A 721 30.35 -27.42 22.65
#